data_AF-A0A7J4T523-F1
#
_entry.id   AF-A0A7J4T523-F1
#
_cell.length_a   1.000
_cell.length_b   1.000
_cell.length_c   1.000
_cell.angle_alpha   90.00
_cell.angle_beta   90.00
_cell.angle_gamma   90.00
#
_symmetry.space_group_name_H-M   'P 1'
#
loop_
_entity.id
_entity.type
_entity.pdbx_description
1 polymer ?
#
loop_
_entity_poly.entity_id
_entity_poly.type
_entity_poly.pdbx_seq_one_letter_code
_entity_poly.pdbx_strand_id
1 'polypeptide(L)'
;MGYDQLLKCQGKILTNRFRIIELDKLNGYRLNFSRLTKNERKLIKKFVRQKIHIEEITPRFLMEQLPNKLISSARFGRNSDATLTSLQHKIRDFFDGVPELSRFLMSETHGHNMSLLEIGQDLLEDIEFFANTQPPKEKCIFLKRSGLGEDQLTLEELGNQFGVTRERIRQKEQRLLLDLHNSIRVAPGVLNAKIHETPITSVIAEMVDFRRAFSTDVACIRMLARLAGIDSKKLFQQHVPPISQTALDDFFCSTRPPFSKYDAQLFLQEEFNLEVNVAKQALTMLQKQGQLGIEGQIVYPQNAKKEVAIAYLLAKHPDGLDWIEVARKVNQLGLCRSQLSIERPDSILHTSSYIFQSGRSQYSHMCYFGLSKENIRHWLAKIRTALEQSAYSAMNLRAEYYETCDSPKPDYYRIRHVVRNFGVQAKIYFNGHSQTDTVSLEPVVSLVSQMEAIARILEVQPMTIGAVAGHIHSQSEGHAWAYLCALISEGRVVRLDDSTFAAPSIAFSGINTEKIIEIIHSILAGDSRVHHIGVLSSQINRGTKVDLSPRLCKSLITAYAKQEKWCTRGYLVAKKPFEWTGLSDVVRDASDVQGEDLIAWVQQRVCASREVIKRAICNSGTRLAEAEKYSYSEGLAADLMQELFEL
;
A
#
# COMPACT_ATOMS: atom_id res chain seq x y z
N MET A 1 -21.06 42.27 75.38
CA MET A 1 -20.36 41.34 74.45
C MET A 1 -19.31 40.58 75.26
N GLY A 2 -19.29 39.26 75.20
CA GLY A 2 -18.22 38.47 75.84
C GLY A 2 -16.89 38.62 75.10
N TYR A 3 -15.77 38.40 75.78
CA TYR A 3 -14.40 38.54 75.23
C TYR A 3 -14.20 37.75 73.92
N ASP A 4 -14.77 36.54 73.81
CA ASP A 4 -14.70 35.70 72.59
C ASP A 4 -15.49 36.30 71.40
N GLN A 5 -16.58 37.06 71.65
CA GLN A 5 -17.31 37.75 70.59
C GLN A 5 -16.55 38.98 70.07
N LEU A 6 -15.84 39.69 70.95
CA LEU A 6 -14.98 40.82 70.59
C LEU A 6 -13.80 40.38 69.73
N LEU A 7 -13.12 39.28 70.11
CA LEU A 7 -12.04 38.70 69.31
C LEU A 7 -12.51 38.30 67.91
N LYS A 8 -13.69 37.67 67.81
CA LYS A 8 -14.28 37.29 66.51
C LYS A 8 -14.54 38.50 65.61
N CYS A 9 -15.01 39.62 66.17
CA CYS A 9 -15.20 40.87 65.42
C CYS A 9 -13.87 41.48 64.92
N GLN A 10 -12.75 41.14 65.55
CA GLN A 10 -11.40 41.55 65.15
C GLN A 10 -10.71 40.52 64.23
N GLY A 11 -11.45 39.55 63.70
CA GLY A 11 -10.87 38.52 62.85
C GLY A 11 -10.06 37.46 63.60
N LYS A 12 -10.27 37.28 64.92
CA LYS A 12 -9.48 36.41 65.79
C LYS A 12 -10.36 35.42 66.55
N ILE A 13 -9.81 34.27 66.92
CA ILE A 13 -10.45 33.27 67.79
C ILE A 13 -9.54 32.92 68.96
N LEU A 14 -10.14 32.64 70.11
CA LEU A 14 -9.44 32.10 71.27
C LEU A 14 -9.50 30.57 71.25
N THR A 15 -8.37 29.89 71.45
CA THR A 15 -8.32 28.45 71.62
C THR A 15 -8.72 28.03 73.03
N ASN A 16 -8.83 26.72 73.27
CA ASN A 16 -9.20 26.19 74.59
C ASN A 16 -8.05 26.36 75.60
N ARG A 17 -6.79 26.47 75.15
CA ARG A 17 -5.62 26.84 75.97
C ARG A 17 -5.26 28.33 75.90
N PHE A 18 -6.25 29.19 75.64
CA PHE A 18 -6.10 30.66 75.65
C PHE A 18 -5.09 31.24 74.64
N ARG A 19 -4.80 30.52 73.55
CA ARG A 19 -4.01 31.08 72.44
C ARG A 19 -4.91 31.85 71.48
N ILE A 20 -4.40 32.95 70.92
CA ILE A 20 -5.12 33.73 69.92
C ILE A 20 -4.67 33.31 68.52
N ILE A 21 -5.63 32.98 67.65
CA ILE A 21 -5.39 32.62 66.25
C ILE A 21 -6.16 33.59 65.37
N GLU A 22 -5.52 34.08 64.32
CA GLU A 22 -6.17 34.85 63.26
C GLU A 22 -7.02 33.93 62.39
N LEU A 23 -8.27 34.32 62.13
CA LEU A 23 -9.20 33.58 61.28
C LEU A 23 -8.62 33.32 59.88
N ASP A 24 -7.78 34.22 59.37
CA ASP A 24 -7.12 34.04 58.07
C ASP A 24 -6.17 32.84 58.03
N LYS A 25 -5.60 32.42 59.18
CA LYS A 25 -4.80 31.19 59.25
C LYS A 25 -5.63 29.93 58.99
N LEU A 26 -6.95 30.00 59.16
CA LEU A 26 -7.87 28.89 58.87
C LEU A 26 -8.14 28.74 57.37
N ASN A 27 -7.83 29.75 56.54
CA ASN A 27 -8.06 29.69 55.09
C ASN A 27 -7.28 28.56 54.42
N GLY A 28 -6.08 28.26 54.93
CA GLY A 28 -5.23 27.21 54.37
C GLY A 28 -5.60 25.79 54.83
N TYR A 29 -6.75 25.58 55.47
CA TYR A 29 -7.15 24.29 56.01
C TYR A 29 -8.54 23.85 55.54
N ARG A 30 -8.70 22.54 55.38
CA ARG A 30 -9.99 21.86 55.15
C ARG A 30 -10.22 20.74 56.16
N LEU A 31 -11.48 20.37 56.39
CA LEU A 31 -11.82 19.27 57.29
C LEU A 31 -11.46 17.92 56.66
N ASN A 32 -10.89 16.99 57.43
CA ASN A 32 -10.74 15.60 57.00
C ASN A 32 -12.02 14.80 57.30
N PHE A 33 -12.78 14.44 56.27
CA PHE A 33 -14.10 13.82 56.43
C PHE A 33 -14.06 12.41 57.01
N SER A 34 -12.94 11.70 56.82
CA SER A 34 -12.73 10.38 57.42
C SER A 34 -12.59 10.44 58.95
N ARG A 35 -12.18 11.61 59.48
CA ARG A 35 -12.02 11.87 60.93
C ARG A 35 -13.29 12.40 61.59
N LEU A 36 -14.35 12.62 60.81
CA LEU A 36 -15.63 13.08 61.32
C LEU A 36 -16.49 11.91 61.84
N THR A 37 -17.08 12.13 63.00
CA THR A 37 -18.12 11.27 63.57
C THR A 37 -19.36 11.25 62.67
N LYS A 38 -20.24 10.26 62.90
CA LYS A 38 -21.51 10.14 62.18
C LYS A 38 -22.39 11.40 62.33
N ASN A 39 -22.37 12.05 63.48
CA ASN A 39 -23.18 13.25 63.75
C ASN A 39 -22.61 14.50 63.07
N GLU A 40 -21.29 14.67 63.09
CA GLU A 40 -20.61 15.77 62.36
C GLU A 40 -20.84 15.65 60.85
N ARG A 41 -20.72 14.45 60.27
CA ARG A 41 -21.05 14.23 58.85
C ARG A 41 -22.51 14.54 58.52
N LYS A 42 -23.44 14.24 59.43
CA LYS A 42 -24.86 14.61 59.28
C LYS A 42 -25.05 16.12 59.31
N LEU A 43 -24.31 16.84 60.17
CA LEU A 43 -24.32 18.29 60.24
C LEU A 43 -23.83 18.92 58.93
N ILE A 44 -22.69 18.47 58.39
CA ILE A 44 -22.19 18.93 57.10
C ILE A 44 -23.21 18.71 55.98
N LYS A 45 -23.83 17.52 55.92
CA LYS A 45 -24.89 17.22 54.95
C LYS A 45 -26.12 18.13 55.11
N LYS A 46 -26.39 18.65 56.31
CA LYS A 46 -27.45 19.66 56.50
C LYS A 46 -27.06 21.00 55.88
N PHE A 47 -25.82 21.45 56.02
CA PHE A 47 -25.34 22.67 55.36
C PHE A 47 -25.45 22.55 53.83
N VAL A 48 -25.02 21.42 53.26
CA VAL A 48 -25.14 21.16 51.81
C VAL A 48 -26.59 21.19 51.32
N ARG A 49 -27.53 20.66 52.10
CA ARG A 49 -28.98 20.74 51.80
C ARG A 49 -29.53 22.17 51.82
N GLN A 50 -28.82 23.11 52.44
CA GLN A 50 -29.14 24.53 52.43
C GLN A 50 -28.39 25.29 51.31
N LYS A 51 -27.91 24.56 50.29
CA LYS A 51 -27.21 25.10 49.12
C LYS A 51 -25.86 25.74 49.42
N ILE A 52 -25.20 25.33 50.51
CA ILE A 52 -23.79 25.67 50.77
C ILE A 52 -22.95 24.62 50.06
N HIS A 53 -22.00 25.04 49.23
CA HIS A 53 -21.11 24.11 48.53
C HIS A 53 -20.19 23.41 49.55
N ILE A 54 -19.85 22.14 49.33
CA ILE A 54 -19.10 21.36 50.32
C ILE A 54 -17.69 21.93 50.54
N GLU A 55 -17.13 22.51 49.48
CA GLU A 55 -15.84 23.20 49.45
C GLU A 55 -15.84 24.48 50.28
N GLU A 56 -17.01 25.11 50.49
CA GLU A 56 -17.16 26.32 51.30
C GLU A 56 -17.22 26.01 52.81
N ILE A 57 -17.43 24.75 53.20
CA ILE A 57 -17.55 24.32 54.60
C ILE A 57 -16.14 24.11 55.19
N THR A 58 -15.40 25.20 55.32
CA THR A 58 -14.03 25.24 55.86
C THR A 58 -14.00 25.40 57.38
N PRO A 59 -12.85 25.18 58.06
CA PRO A 59 -12.68 25.53 59.47
C PRO A 59 -13.00 26.99 59.74
N ARG A 60 -12.64 27.91 58.82
CA ARG A 60 -13.02 29.32 58.91
C ARG A 60 -14.54 29.50 58.91
N PHE A 61 -15.23 28.92 57.94
CA PHE A 61 -16.69 28.98 57.85
C PHE A 61 -17.37 28.49 59.15
N LEU A 62 -16.84 27.42 59.74
CA LEU A 62 -17.37 26.87 60.99
C LEU A 62 -17.06 27.73 62.22
N MET A 63 -15.97 28.49 62.21
CA MET A 63 -15.54 29.32 63.34
C MET A 63 -16.12 30.74 63.31
N GLU A 64 -16.40 31.27 62.12
CA GLU A 64 -17.11 32.53 61.91
C GLU A 64 -18.54 32.45 62.47
N GLN A 65 -19.13 33.61 62.78
CA GLN A 65 -20.54 33.64 63.17
C GLN A 65 -21.38 33.24 61.95
N LEU A 66 -21.82 31.98 61.93
CA LEU A 66 -22.78 31.51 60.92
C LEU A 66 -23.98 32.46 60.92
N PRO A 67 -24.45 32.93 59.75
CA PRO A 67 -25.55 33.86 59.66
C PRO A 67 -26.73 33.44 60.55
N ASN A 68 -27.27 34.36 61.34
CA ASN A 68 -28.43 34.10 62.21
C ASN A 68 -29.61 33.43 61.48
N LYS A 69 -29.74 33.61 60.15
CA LYS A 69 -30.72 32.93 59.28
C LYS A 69 -30.51 31.40 59.15
N LEU A 70 -29.27 30.89 59.22
CA LEU A 70 -28.99 29.45 59.17
C LEU A 70 -29.40 28.77 60.50
N ILE A 71 -29.06 29.41 61.62
CA ILE A 71 -29.27 28.92 62.99
C ILE A 71 -30.75 29.06 63.40
N SER A 72 -31.44 30.15 63.02
CA SER A 72 -32.86 30.37 63.35
C SER A 72 -33.85 29.56 62.50
N SER A 73 -33.37 28.83 61.48
CA SER A 73 -34.23 27.94 60.71
C SER A 73 -34.68 26.76 61.58
N ALA A 74 -35.98 26.43 61.57
CA ALA A 74 -36.56 25.30 62.33
C ALA A 74 -35.92 23.91 62.04
N ARG A 75 -34.94 23.83 61.13
CA ARG A 75 -34.22 22.62 60.69
C ARG A 75 -32.87 22.41 61.42
N PHE A 76 -32.36 23.42 62.13
CA PHE A 76 -31.16 23.36 62.99
C PHE A 76 -31.60 23.33 64.46
N GLY A 77 -32.10 22.18 64.92
CA GLY A 77 -32.46 21.99 66.34
C GLY A 77 -31.24 21.86 67.26
N ARG A 78 -31.45 21.83 68.59
CA ARG A 78 -30.41 21.81 69.65
C ARG A 78 -29.26 20.81 69.43
N ASN A 79 -29.54 19.63 68.85
CA ASN A 79 -28.51 18.62 68.57
C ASN A 79 -27.50 19.09 67.51
N SER A 80 -27.93 19.90 66.53
CA SER A 80 -27.04 20.47 65.51
C SER A 80 -26.13 21.54 66.10
N ASP A 81 -26.64 22.37 67.01
CA ASP A 81 -25.85 23.39 67.72
C ASP A 81 -24.78 22.76 68.62
N ALA A 82 -25.16 21.72 69.37
CA ALA A 82 -24.21 20.96 70.19
C ALA A 82 -23.11 20.31 69.33
N THR A 83 -23.49 19.74 68.17
CA THR A 83 -22.52 19.14 67.24
C THR A 83 -21.60 20.20 66.63
N LEU A 84 -22.12 21.37 66.26
CA LEU A 84 -21.32 22.48 65.74
C LEU A 84 -20.33 22.99 66.80
N THR A 85 -20.79 23.17 68.04
CA THR A 85 -19.96 23.59 69.17
C THR A 85 -18.84 22.58 69.43
N SER A 86 -19.15 21.28 69.40
CA SER A 86 -18.15 20.21 69.51
C SER A 86 -17.11 20.27 68.39
N LEU A 87 -17.54 20.52 67.15
CA LEU A 87 -16.66 20.65 65.99
C LEU A 87 -15.75 21.88 66.11
N GLN A 88 -16.29 23.02 66.57
CA GLN A 88 -15.53 24.24 66.85
C GLN A 88 -14.48 24.02 67.96
N HIS A 89 -14.81 23.26 69.02
CA HIS A 89 -13.82 22.89 70.03
C HIS A 89 -12.70 22.02 69.45
N LYS A 90 -13.02 21.03 68.60
CA LYS A 90 -11.98 20.23 67.92
C LYS A 90 -11.07 21.08 67.03
N ILE A 91 -11.62 22.08 66.34
CA ILE A 91 -10.80 23.03 65.56
C ILE A 91 -9.85 23.78 66.50
N ARG A 92 -10.32 24.27 67.66
CA ARG A 92 -9.44 24.94 68.64
C ARG A 92 -8.36 24.00 69.19
N ASP A 93 -8.75 22.79 69.58
CA ASP A 93 -7.85 21.77 70.14
C ASP A 93 -6.78 21.34 69.13
N PHE A 94 -7.12 21.29 67.85
CA PHE A 94 -6.15 21.06 66.78
C PHE A 94 -4.99 22.06 66.84
N PHE A 95 -5.29 23.36 66.93
CA PHE A 95 -4.26 24.39 67.02
C PHE A 95 -3.60 24.51 68.39
N ASP A 96 -4.21 23.96 69.43
CA ASP A 96 -3.56 23.75 70.72
C ASP A 96 -2.57 22.57 70.71
N GLY A 97 -2.49 21.84 69.59
CA GLY A 97 -1.53 20.76 69.37
C GLY A 97 -1.96 19.43 70.00
N VAL A 98 -3.27 19.19 70.14
CA VAL A 98 -3.79 17.92 70.65
C VAL A 98 -3.42 16.78 69.69
N PRO A 99 -2.58 15.80 70.10
CA PRO A 99 -1.99 14.80 69.21
C PRO A 99 -3.02 13.97 68.43
N GLU A 100 -4.13 13.62 69.06
CA GLU A 100 -5.22 12.82 68.48
C GLU A 100 -5.93 13.53 67.33
N LEU A 101 -5.83 14.87 67.30
CA LEU A 101 -6.43 15.71 66.27
C LEU A 101 -5.44 16.10 65.19
N SER A 102 -4.16 15.70 65.25
CA SER A 102 -3.13 16.07 64.25
C SER A 102 -3.52 15.86 62.78
N ARG A 103 -4.47 14.97 62.49
CA ARG A 103 -4.99 14.67 61.14
C ARG A 103 -6.44 15.14 60.89
N PHE A 104 -7.02 15.88 61.83
CA PHE A 104 -8.40 16.37 61.77
C PHE A 104 -8.57 17.46 60.71
N LEU A 105 -7.61 18.38 60.59
CA LEU A 105 -7.54 19.36 59.52
C LEU A 105 -6.44 18.98 58.52
N MET A 106 -6.67 19.28 57.23
CA MET A 106 -5.71 19.06 56.16
C MET A 106 -5.29 20.41 55.60
N SER A 107 -3.98 20.65 55.49
CA SER A 107 -3.46 21.87 54.86
C SER A 107 -3.69 21.81 53.35
N GLU A 108 -4.15 22.90 52.76
CA GLU A 108 -4.28 23.04 51.29
C GLU A 108 -2.92 23.09 50.59
N THR A 109 -1.85 23.43 51.32
CA THR A 109 -0.48 23.41 50.80
C THR A 109 0.21 22.06 51.00
N HIS A 110 -0.43 21.10 51.67
CA HIS A 110 0.15 19.78 51.92
C HIS A 110 0.50 19.06 50.61
N GLY A 111 1.76 18.64 50.47
CA GLY A 111 2.28 17.98 49.28
C GLY A 111 3.09 18.86 48.30
N HIS A 112 3.06 20.20 48.39
CA HIS A 112 3.80 21.05 47.43
C HIS A 112 5.31 20.77 47.43
N ASN A 113 5.90 20.69 48.63
CA ASN A 113 7.33 20.46 48.83
C ASN A 113 7.68 18.99 49.11
N MET A 114 6.74 18.07 48.91
CA MET A 114 6.97 16.64 49.11
C MET A 114 7.46 15.99 47.81
N SER A 115 8.30 14.98 47.97
CA SER A 115 8.69 14.06 46.89
C SER A 115 7.52 13.18 46.45
N LEU A 116 7.62 12.59 45.26
CA LEU A 116 6.60 11.65 44.77
C LEU A 116 6.47 10.43 45.69
N LEU A 117 7.58 9.95 46.27
CA LEU A 117 7.56 8.86 47.25
C LEU A 117 6.71 9.20 48.48
N GLU A 118 6.96 10.36 49.09
CA GLU A 118 6.22 10.82 50.28
C GLU A 118 4.74 11.06 49.96
N ILE A 119 4.44 11.62 48.79
CA ILE A 119 3.05 11.77 48.31
C ILE A 119 2.38 10.41 48.17
N GLY A 120 3.06 9.43 47.57
CA GLY A 120 2.55 8.07 47.41
C GLY A 120 2.21 7.40 48.75
N GLN A 121 3.08 7.55 49.74
CA GLN A 121 2.85 7.03 51.10
C GLN A 121 1.64 7.68 51.76
N ASP A 122 1.53 9.01 51.71
CA ASP A 122 0.40 9.73 52.29
C ASP A 122 -0.93 9.36 51.62
N LEU A 123 -0.94 9.24 50.28
CA LEU A 123 -2.11 8.80 49.53
C LEU A 123 -2.54 7.39 49.93
N LEU A 124 -1.59 6.45 50.06
CA LEU A 124 -1.89 5.08 50.43
C LEU A 124 -2.49 5.01 51.84
N GLU A 125 -1.84 5.65 52.82
CA GLU A 125 -2.34 5.73 54.20
C GLU A 125 -3.76 6.29 54.27
N ASP A 126 -4.03 7.37 53.53
CA ASP A 126 -5.34 8.04 53.54
C ASP A 126 -6.42 7.17 52.91
N ILE A 127 -6.11 6.46 51.81
CA ILE A 127 -7.02 5.54 51.14
C ILE A 127 -7.33 4.34 52.03
N GLU A 128 -6.33 3.74 52.66
CA GLU A 128 -6.50 2.60 53.57
C GLU A 128 -7.32 2.99 54.79
N PHE A 129 -7.00 4.14 55.40
CA PHE A 129 -7.76 4.67 56.51
C PHE A 129 -9.21 4.92 56.09
N PHE A 130 -9.44 5.59 54.96
CA PHE A 130 -10.78 5.83 54.43
C PHE A 130 -11.55 4.52 54.22
N ALA A 131 -10.95 3.52 53.56
CA ALA A 131 -11.57 2.24 53.29
C ALA A 131 -11.98 1.52 54.58
N ASN A 132 -11.15 1.60 55.64
CA ASN A 132 -11.44 1.02 56.95
C ASN A 132 -12.58 1.74 57.71
N THR A 133 -12.87 3.00 57.38
CA THR A 133 -14.03 3.71 57.98
C THR A 133 -15.36 3.40 57.29
N GLN A 134 -15.35 2.70 56.15
CA GLN A 134 -16.56 2.37 55.39
C GLN A 134 -17.26 1.12 55.95
N PRO A 135 -18.60 1.03 55.82
CA PRO A 135 -19.32 -0.20 56.11
C PRO A 135 -18.76 -1.41 55.32
N PRO A 136 -18.82 -2.65 55.84
CA PRO A 136 -18.16 -3.81 55.23
C PRO A 136 -18.47 -4.02 53.74
N LYS A 137 -19.75 -3.88 53.36
CA LYS A 137 -20.20 -3.99 51.96
C LYS A 137 -19.59 -2.90 51.07
N GLU A 138 -19.45 -1.68 51.58
CA GLU A 138 -18.95 -0.54 50.83
C GLU A 138 -17.43 -0.54 50.74
N LYS A 139 -16.74 -0.98 51.80
CA LYS A 139 -15.31 -1.30 51.79
C LYS A 139 -15.00 -2.34 50.71
N CYS A 140 -15.72 -3.45 50.68
CA CYS A 140 -15.51 -4.51 49.68
C CYS A 140 -15.72 -4.00 48.25
N ILE A 141 -16.81 -3.25 48.00
CA ILE A 141 -17.05 -2.63 46.68
C ILE A 141 -15.89 -1.69 46.32
N PHE A 142 -15.43 -0.86 47.25
CA PHE A 142 -14.34 0.08 47.01
C PHE A 142 -13.05 -0.63 46.61
N LEU A 143 -12.57 -1.57 47.43
CA LEU A 143 -11.31 -2.30 47.22
C LEU A 143 -11.30 -3.06 45.89
N LYS A 144 -12.37 -3.83 45.61
CA LYS A 144 -12.48 -4.61 44.37
C LYS A 144 -12.66 -3.74 43.14
N ARG A 145 -13.28 -2.55 43.25
CA ARG A 145 -13.42 -1.65 42.10
C ARG A 145 -12.14 -0.87 41.84
N SER A 146 -11.39 -0.52 42.87
CA SER A 146 -10.09 0.15 42.75
C SER A 146 -8.97 -0.81 42.36
N GLY A 147 -9.10 -2.10 42.65
CA GLY A 147 -8.02 -3.07 42.52
C GLY A 147 -6.96 -2.90 43.61
N LEU A 148 -7.35 -2.42 44.80
CA LEU A 148 -6.44 -2.18 45.93
C LEU A 148 -6.41 -3.44 46.80
N GLY A 149 -5.23 -4.06 46.92
CA GLY A 149 -4.98 -5.29 47.68
C GLY A 149 -5.59 -6.57 47.08
N GLU A 150 -6.46 -6.45 46.06
CA GLU A 150 -7.18 -7.53 45.40
C GLU A 150 -7.37 -7.24 43.91
N ASP A 151 -7.81 -8.26 43.15
CA ASP A 151 -8.11 -8.12 41.72
C ASP A 151 -9.26 -7.15 41.44
N GLN A 152 -9.11 -6.36 40.37
CA GLN A 152 -10.11 -5.39 39.96
C GLN A 152 -11.32 -6.08 39.30
N LEU A 153 -12.51 -5.96 39.90
CA LEU A 153 -13.79 -6.41 39.32
C LEU A 153 -14.56 -5.29 38.67
N THR A 154 -15.29 -5.59 37.60
CA THR A 154 -16.21 -4.70 36.89
C THR A 154 -17.47 -4.35 37.69
N LEU A 155 -18.21 -3.32 37.24
CA LEU A 155 -19.50 -2.95 37.85
C LEU A 155 -20.54 -4.07 37.75
N GLU A 156 -20.46 -4.87 36.68
CA GLU A 156 -21.39 -5.97 36.40
C GLU A 156 -21.10 -7.17 37.29
N GLU A 157 -19.82 -7.57 37.40
CA GLU A 157 -19.39 -8.64 38.31
C GLU A 157 -19.73 -8.32 39.77
N LEU A 158 -19.50 -7.07 40.21
CA LEU A 158 -19.91 -6.65 41.55
C LEU A 158 -21.43 -6.58 41.70
N GLY A 159 -22.16 -6.20 40.65
CA GLY A 159 -23.63 -6.23 40.64
C GLY A 159 -24.14 -7.64 40.91
N ASN A 160 -23.62 -8.62 40.17
CA ASN A 160 -23.92 -10.04 40.33
C ASN A 160 -23.52 -10.54 41.73
N GLN A 161 -22.31 -10.22 42.20
CA GLN A 161 -21.81 -10.64 43.52
C GLN A 161 -22.70 -10.15 44.67
N PHE A 162 -23.28 -8.94 44.54
CA PHE A 162 -24.07 -8.31 45.61
C PHE A 162 -25.58 -8.35 45.38
N GLY A 163 -26.07 -9.02 44.33
CA GLY A 163 -27.48 -9.11 43.96
C GLY A 163 -28.12 -7.75 43.66
N VAL A 164 -27.39 -6.84 43.02
CA VAL A 164 -27.85 -5.48 42.69
C VAL A 164 -27.48 -5.10 41.26
N THR A 165 -28.15 -4.10 40.70
CA THR A 165 -27.85 -3.66 39.34
C THR A 165 -26.47 -3.00 39.22
N ARG A 166 -25.87 -3.10 38.03
CA ARG A 166 -24.66 -2.36 37.62
C ARG A 166 -24.73 -0.88 37.99
N GLU A 167 -25.88 -0.25 37.73
CA GLU A 167 -26.12 1.18 38.02
C GLU A 167 -26.09 1.47 39.52
N ARG A 168 -26.58 0.55 40.36
CA ARG A 168 -26.52 0.72 41.82
C ARG A 168 -25.09 0.66 42.34
N ILE A 169 -24.24 -0.19 41.76
CA ILE A 169 -22.80 -0.21 42.08
C ILE A 169 -22.14 1.10 41.63
N ARG A 170 -22.45 1.58 40.42
CA ARG A 170 -21.92 2.85 39.88
C ARG A 170 -22.23 4.04 40.80
N GLN A 171 -23.47 4.15 41.28
CA GLN A 171 -23.87 5.21 42.23
C GLN A 171 -23.11 5.12 43.56
N LYS A 172 -22.89 3.89 44.06
CA LYS A 172 -22.12 3.66 45.29
C LYS A 172 -20.66 4.06 45.09
N GLU A 173 -20.05 3.66 43.96
CA GLU A 173 -18.68 4.05 43.59
C GLU A 173 -18.55 5.57 43.54
N GLN A 174 -19.42 6.28 42.83
CA GLN A 174 -19.37 7.74 42.71
C GLN A 174 -19.43 8.43 44.08
N ARG A 175 -20.33 7.98 44.96
CA ARG A 175 -20.44 8.52 46.32
C ARG A 175 -19.18 8.23 47.14
N LEU A 176 -18.63 7.03 47.05
CA LEU A 176 -17.40 6.66 47.77
C LEU A 176 -16.19 7.48 47.30
N LEU A 177 -16.07 7.74 46.00
CA LEU A 177 -15.01 8.59 45.46
C LEU A 177 -15.15 10.04 45.94
N LEU A 178 -16.37 10.58 45.97
CA LEU A 178 -16.60 11.93 46.51
C LEU A 178 -16.22 12.01 48.00
N ASP A 179 -16.60 11.02 48.81
CA ASP A 179 -16.24 10.98 50.22
C ASP A 179 -14.71 10.81 50.42
N LEU A 180 -14.04 10.07 49.52
CA LEU A 180 -12.59 9.89 49.51
C LEU A 180 -11.85 11.20 49.20
N HIS A 181 -12.29 11.97 48.19
CA HIS A 181 -11.69 13.28 47.85
C HIS A 181 -11.67 14.24 49.04
N ASN A 182 -12.71 14.17 49.89
CA ASN A 182 -12.85 14.97 51.11
C ASN A 182 -12.06 14.41 52.30
N SER A 183 -11.34 13.29 52.12
CA SER A 183 -10.62 12.57 53.18
C SER A 183 -9.11 12.48 52.96
N ILE A 184 -8.62 12.78 51.75
CA ILE A 184 -7.21 12.71 51.39
C ILE A 184 -6.52 14.04 51.68
N ARG A 185 -5.32 14.00 52.28
CA ARG A 185 -4.51 15.17 52.65
C ARG A 185 -3.98 15.92 51.44
N VAL A 186 -3.40 15.21 50.48
CA VAL A 186 -2.87 15.78 49.24
C VAL A 186 -4.02 16.37 48.42
N ALA A 187 -3.96 17.67 48.15
CA ALA A 187 -4.98 18.34 47.37
C ALA A 187 -4.93 17.89 45.89
N PRO A 188 -6.08 17.75 45.20
CA PRO A 188 -6.11 17.34 43.79
C PRO A 188 -5.23 18.22 42.90
N GLY A 189 -5.20 19.54 43.12
CA GLY A 189 -4.36 20.47 42.36
C GLY A 189 -2.86 20.23 42.52
N VAL A 190 -2.41 19.86 43.73
CA VAL A 190 -1.00 19.53 44.01
C VAL A 190 -0.61 18.24 43.30
N LEU A 191 -1.44 17.21 43.42
CA LEU A 191 -1.20 15.92 42.75
C LEU A 191 -1.20 16.09 41.22
N ASN A 192 -2.12 16.90 40.70
CA ASN A 192 -2.20 17.21 39.28
C ASN A 192 -0.96 17.94 38.78
N ALA A 193 -0.47 18.96 39.50
CA ALA A 193 0.78 19.66 39.15
C ALA A 193 1.97 18.69 39.07
N LYS A 194 2.14 17.81 40.08
CA LYS A 194 3.20 16.79 40.09
C LYS A 194 3.10 15.81 38.91
N ILE A 195 1.88 15.39 38.55
CA ILE A 195 1.63 14.51 37.39
C ILE A 195 1.89 15.23 36.06
N HIS A 196 1.65 16.55 35.98
CA HIS A 196 1.94 17.31 34.77
C HIS A 196 3.42 17.62 34.59
N GLU A 197 4.17 17.81 35.67
CA GLU A 197 5.61 18.10 35.65
C GLU A 197 6.46 16.87 35.33
N THR A 198 5.93 15.67 35.55
CA THR A 198 6.69 14.41 35.47
C THR A 198 5.95 13.37 34.62
N PRO A 199 6.62 12.67 33.69
CA PRO A 199 6.01 11.58 32.94
C PRO A 199 5.35 10.55 33.87
N ILE A 200 4.14 10.09 33.52
CA ILE A 200 3.37 9.18 34.38
C ILE A 200 4.10 7.86 34.69
N THR A 201 4.99 7.40 33.80
CA THR A 201 5.90 6.26 34.03
C THR A 201 6.85 6.50 35.20
N SER A 202 7.44 7.69 35.29
CA SER A 202 8.30 8.09 36.40
C SER A 202 7.51 8.27 37.68
N VAL A 203 6.30 8.85 37.60
CA VAL A 203 5.40 9.01 38.76
C VAL A 203 5.10 7.66 39.42
N ILE A 204 4.67 6.65 38.66
CA ILE A 204 4.35 5.32 39.21
C ILE A 204 5.61 4.57 39.68
N ALA A 205 6.77 4.84 39.09
CA ALA A 205 8.04 4.23 39.47
C ALA A 205 8.55 4.80 40.80
N GLU A 206 8.38 6.09 41.05
CA GLU A 206 8.78 6.74 42.31
C GLU A 206 7.79 6.48 43.44
N MET A 207 6.49 6.37 43.14
CA MET A 207 5.44 6.02 44.09
C MET A 207 5.37 4.50 44.38
N VAL A 208 6.51 3.90 44.76
CA VAL A 208 6.69 2.43 44.81
C VAL A 208 5.65 1.72 45.69
N ASP A 209 5.46 2.18 46.92
CA ASP A 209 4.54 1.54 47.89
C ASP A 209 3.09 1.68 47.44
N PHE A 210 2.72 2.88 46.97
CA PHE A 210 1.40 3.15 46.41
C PHE A 210 1.11 2.24 45.23
N ARG A 211 2.03 2.15 44.26
CA ARG A 211 1.90 1.30 43.07
C ARG A 211 1.72 -0.17 43.44
N ARG A 212 2.53 -0.68 44.38
CA ARG A 212 2.49 -2.08 44.84
C ARG A 212 1.18 -2.47 45.53
N ALA A 213 0.45 -1.50 46.07
CA ALA A 213 -0.84 -1.77 46.68
C ALA A 213 -1.95 -2.11 45.67
N PHE A 214 -1.72 -1.91 44.36
CA PHE A 214 -2.70 -2.21 43.31
C PHE A 214 -2.37 -3.49 42.55
N SER A 215 -3.41 -4.20 42.10
CA SER A 215 -3.27 -5.43 41.30
C SER A 215 -2.64 -5.19 39.92
N THR A 216 -2.76 -3.98 39.35
CA THR A 216 -2.13 -3.62 38.06
C THR A 216 -1.72 -2.14 38.03
N ASP A 217 -0.72 -1.81 37.20
CA ASP A 217 -0.33 -0.42 36.95
C ASP A 217 -1.50 0.41 36.37
N VAL A 218 -2.35 -0.21 35.57
CA VAL A 218 -3.58 0.40 35.04
C VAL A 218 -4.56 0.78 36.16
N ALA A 219 -4.72 -0.07 37.17
CA ALA A 219 -5.57 0.22 38.32
C ALA A 219 -4.99 1.38 39.16
N CYS A 220 -3.67 1.38 39.38
CA CYS A 220 -2.94 2.47 40.03
C CYS A 220 -3.14 3.81 39.29
N ILE A 221 -2.88 3.85 37.98
CA ILE A 221 -3.04 5.06 37.15
C ILE A 221 -4.48 5.56 37.15
N ARG A 222 -5.48 4.66 37.09
CA ARG A 222 -6.91 5.05 37.20
C ARG A 222 -7.21 5.70 38.54
N MET A 223 -6.64 5.19 39.64
CA MET A 223 -6.83 5.80 40.95
C MET A 223 -6.16 7.18 40.99
N LEU A 224 -4.91 7.30 40.57
CA LEU A 224 -4.20 8.59 40.50
C LEU A 224 -4.98 9.62 39.66
N ALA A 225 -5.48 9.23 38.49
CA ALA A 225 -6.30 10.09 37.65
C ALA A 225 -7.55 10.59 38.40
N ARG A 226 -8.25 9.70 39.11
CA ARG A 226 -9.42 10.05 39.92
C ARG A 226 -9.03 11.06 41.00
N LEU A 227 -7.99 10.79 41.78
CA LEU A 227 -7.56 11.64 42.89
C LEU A 227 -7.08 13.02 42.44
N ALA A 228 -6.40 13.10 41.29
CA ALA A 228 -5.93 14.35 40.70
C ALA A 228 -7.02 15.12 39.94
N GLY A 229 -8.20 14.52 39.70
CA GLY A 229 -9.26 15.11 38.90
C GLY A 229 -8.94 15.16 37.39
N ILE A 230 -8.11 14.24 36.90
CA ILE A 230 -7.69 14.15 35.49
C ILE A 230 -8.53 13.11 34.76
N ASP A 231 -8.82 13.34 33.47
CA ASP A 231 -9.41 12.30 32.63
C ASP A 231 -8.42 11.13 32.49
N SER A 232 -8.79 9.97 33.04
CA SER A 232 -8.02 8.74 32.95
C SER A 232 -7.57 8.42 31.50
N LYS A 233 -8.38 8.69 30.47
CA LYS A 233 -7.98 8.44 29.07
C LYS A 233 -6.82 9.34 28.63
N LYS A 234 -6.83 10.61 29.03
CA LYS A 234 -5.73 11.55 28.74
C LYS A 234 -4.45 11.13 29.45
N LEU A 235 -4.58 10.65 30.70
CA LEU A 235 -3.42 10.17 31.46
C LEU A 235 -2.85 8.86 30.88
N PHE A 236 -3.71 7.95 30.38
CA PHE A 236 -3.27 6.75 29.68
C PHE A 236 -2.58 7.03 28.34
N GLN A 237 -3.04 8.06 27.61
CA GLN A 237 -2.40 8.50 26.36
C GLN A 237 -0.97 9.03 26.57
N GLN A 238 -0.65 9.53 27.78
CA GLN A 238 0.72 9.92 28.15
C GLN A 238 1.60 8.70 28.51
N HIS A 239 1.01 7.52 28.77
CA HIS A 239 1.73 6.29 29.14
C HIS A 239 1.99 5.36 27.95
N VAL A 240 1.14 5.39 26.91
CA VAL A 240 1.28 4.59 25.70
C VAL A 240 0.86 5.47 24.51
N PRO A 241 1.77 5.88 23.61
CA PRO A 241 1.36 6.59 22.41
C PRO A 241 0.41 5.71 21.60
N PRO A 242 -0.62 6.27 20.94
CA PRO A 242 -1.54 5.51 20.11
C PRO A 242 -0.79 4.95 18.89
N ILE A 243 -0.28 3.73 19.01
CA ILE A 243 0.39 3.03 17.92
C ILE A 243 -0.69 2.55 16.95
N SER A 244 -0.61 3.03 15.72
CA SER A 244 -1.52 2.66 14.65
C SER A 244 -1.55 1.14 14.44
N GLN A 245 -2.70 0.61 14.02
CA GLN A 245 -2.79 -0.80 13.58
C GLN A 245 -1.82 -1.12 12.44
N THR A 246 -1.43 -0.11 11.66
CA THR A 246 -0.51 -0.20 10.53
C THR A 246 0.94 0.13 10.89
N ALA A 247 1.27 0.23 12.19
CA ALA A 247 2.58 0.71 12.63
C ALA A 247 3.76 -0.16 12.19
N LEU A 248 3.52 -1.43 11.82
CA LEU A 248 4.52 -2.35 11.31
C LEU A 248 4.39 -2.62 9.81
N ASP A 249 3.49 -1.95 9.09
CA ASP A 249 3.30 -2.16 7.64
C ASP A 249 4.63 -1.96 6.90
N ASP A 250 5.31 -0.84 7.12
CA ASP A 250 6.58 -0.52 6.47
C ASP A 250 7.72 -1.44 6.90
N PHE A 251 7.74 -1.86 8.17
CA PHE A 251 8.69 -2.86 8.67
C PHE A 251 8.55 -4.18 7.89
N PHE A 252 7.31 -4.67 7.75
CA PHE A 252 7.03 -5.92 7.02
C PHE A 252 7.29 -5.82 5.51
N CYS A 253 7.19 -4.63 4.93
CA CYS A 253 7.45 -4.41 3.50
C CYS A 253 8.92 -4.11 3.18
N SER A 254 9.66 -3.47 4.08
CA SER A 254 11.00 -2.98 3.76
C SER A 254 12.12 -3.97 4.06
N THR A 255 11.84 -5.00 4.87
CA THR A 255 12.83 -5.95 5.37
C THR A 255 12.52 -7.38 4.89
N ARG A 256 13.54 -8.25 4.85
CA ARG A 256 13.37 -9.65 4.42
C ARG A 256 13.00 -10.53 5.63
N PRO A 257 11.90 -11.30 5.57
CA PRO A 257 11.57 -12.26 6.63
C PRO A 257 12.53 -13.46 6.66
N PRO A 258 12.61 -14.21 7.78
CA PRO A 258 11.77 -14.10 8.99
C PRO A 258 12.13 -12.89 9.87
N PHE A 259 11.12 -12.29 10.50
CA PHE A 259 11.32 -11.16 11.40
C PHE A 259 11.38 -11.64 12.83
N SER A 260 12.42 -11.26 13.57
CA SER A 260 12.47 -11.60 14.99
C SER A 260 11.61 -10.65 15.83
N LYS A 261 11.18 -11.12 16.99
CA LYS A 261 10.48 -10.31 18.00
C LYS A 261 11.35 -9.14 18.48
N TYR A 262 12.68 -9.32 18.45
CA TYR A 262 13.65 -8.28 18.78
C TYR A 262 13.69 -7.20 17.70
N ASP A 263 13.76 -7.57 16.42
CA ASP A 263 13.82 -6.60 15.32
C ASP A 263 12.54 -5.77 15.24
N ALA A 264 11.37 -6.39 15.43
CA ALA A 264 10.10 -5.67 15.49
C ALA A 264 10.04 -4.70 16.69
N GLN A 265 10.63 -5.07 17.84
CA GLN A 265 10.74 -4.16 18.99
C GLN A 265 11.71 -3.02 18.71
N LEU A 266 12.86 -3.30 18.08
CA LEU A 266 13.85 -2.28 17.74
C LEU A 266 13.26 -1.28 16.76
N PHE A 267 12.58 -1.75 15.71
CA PHE A 267 11.87 -0.89 14.77
C PHE A 267 10.85 0.02 15.47
N LEU A 268 10.03 -0.51 16.38
CA LEU A 268 9.07 0.30 17.13
C LEU A 268 9.75 1.33 18.05
N GLN A 269 10.90 0.99 18.63
CA GLN A 269 11.67 1.93 19.45
C GLN A 269 12.23 3.07 18.60
N GLU A 270 12.82 2.75 17.45
CA GLU A 270 13.47 3.74 16.59
C GLU A 270 12.44 4.62 15.88
N GLU A 271 11.43 4.02 15.24
CA GLU A 271 10.46 4.73 14.41
C GLU A 271 9.53 5.63 15.24
N PHE A 272 9.17 5.18 16.45
CA PHE A 272 8.22 5.90 17.31
C PHE A 272 8.87 6.47 18.57
N ASN A 273 10.21 6.46 18.66
CA ASN A 273 10.99 6.91 19.81
C ASN A 273 10.48 6.35 21.15
N LEU A 274 10.25 5.04 21.20
CA LEU A 274 9.67 4.34 22.35
C LEU A 274 10.75 3.77 23.27
N GLU A 275 10.46 3.73 24.56
CA GLU A 275 11.25 2.95 25.51
C GLU A 275 11.07 1.43 25.26
N VAL A 276 12.10 0.63 25.57
CA VAL A 276 12.13 -0.84 25.39
C VAL A 276 10.85 -1.53 25.88
N ASN A 277 10.39 -1.18 27.08
CA ASN A 277 9.21 -1.82 27.68
C ASN A 277 7.91 -1.39 27.01
N VAL A 278 7.83 -0.15 26.53
CA VAL A 278 6.67 0.38 25.79
C VAL A 278 6.57 -0.30 24.42
N ALA A 279 7.69 -0.49 23.72
CA ALA A 279 7.72 -1.23 22.44
C ALA A 279 7.30 -2.70 22.60
N LYS A 280 7.70 -3.36 23.70
CA LYS A 280 7.23 -4.73 24.03
C LYS A 280 5.73 -4.79 24.26
N GLN A 281 5.17 -3.82 24.99
CA GLN A 281 3.73 -3.73 25.22
C GLN A 281 2.97 -3.44 23.94
N ALA A 282 3.49 -2.55 23.10
CA ALA A 282 2.94 -2.24 21.78
C ALA A 282 2.82 -3.48 20.89
N LEU A 283 3.88 -4.29 20.81
CA LEU A 283 3.88 -5.52 20.03
C LEU A 283 2.83 -6.53 20.55
N THR A 284 2.72 -6.63 21.88
CA THR A 284 1.71 -7.48 22.54
C THR A 284 0.28 -6.99 22.26
N MET A 285 0.09 -5.67 22.22
CA MET A 285 -1.20 -5.06 21.89
C MET A 285 -1.59 -5.33 20.43
N LEU A 286 -0.68 -5.11 19.49
CA LEU A 286 -0.91 -5.39 18.05
C LEU A 286 -1.25 -6.86 17.81
N GLN A 287 -0.59 -7.78 18.53
CA GLN A 287 -0.93 -9.21 18.51
C GLN A 287 -2.36 -9.47 19.00
N LYS A 288 -2.74 -8.91 20.17
CA LYS A 288 -4.10 -9.06 20.74
C LYS A 288 -5.19 -8.47 19.83
N GLN A 289 -4.86 -7.46 19.04
CA GLN A 289 -5.74 -6.85 18.05
C GLN A 289 -5.76 -7.60 16.71
N GLY A 290 -5.04 -8.71 16.59
CA GLY A 290 -4.97 -9.53 15.38
C GLY A 290 -4.26 -8.85 14.20
N GLN A 291 -3.41 -7.84 14.44
CA GLN A 291 -2.64 -7.16 13.38
C GLN A 291 -1.34 -7.90 13.03
N LEU A 292 -0.89 -8.79 13.91
CA LEU A 292 0.29 -9.63 13.71
C LEU A 292 0.14 -10.95 14.44
N GLY A 293 0.81 -11.97 13.94
CA GLY A 293 1.03 -13.23 14.61
C GLY A 293 2.45 -13.31 15.18
N ILE A 294 2.59 -14.06 16.27
CA ILE A 294 3.90 -14.39 16.87
C ILE A 294 3.97 -15.89 17.08
N GLU A 295 4.93 -16.55 16.43
CA GLU A 295 5.23 -17.97 16.59
C GLU A 295 6.68 -18.11 17.09
N GLY A 296 6.82 -18.47 18.37
CA GLY A 296 8.13 -18.48 19.04
C GLY A 296 8.76 -17.08 19.04
N GLN A 297 9.88 -16.92 18.33
CA GLN A 297 10.58 -15.64 18.15
C GLN A 297 10.24 -14.94 16.83
N ILE A 298 9.41 -15.55 15.97
CA ILE A 298 9.10 -15.01 14.65
C ILE A 298 7.82 -14.18 14.70
N VAL A 299 7.86 -12.99 14.10
CA VAL A 299 6.73 -12.09 13.92
C VAL A 299 6.31 -12.10 12.46
N TYR A 300 5.00 -12.11 12.20
CA TYR A 300 4.45 -12.04 10.84
C TYR A 300 3.16 -11.22 10.78
N PRO A 301 2.83 -10.59 9.63
CA PRO A 301 1.60 -9.82 9.49
C PRO A 301 0.35 -10.72 9.56
N GLN A 302 -0.71 -10.21 10.18
CA GLN A 302 -2.05 -10.79 10.16
C GLN A 302 -3.08 -9.70 9.88
N ASN A 303 -4.19 -10.04 9.20
CA ASN A 303 -5.21 -9.06 8.80
C ASN A 303 -4.64 -7.82 8.07
N ALA A 304 -3.50 -7.97 7.41
CA ALA A 304 -2.78 -6.86 6.81
C ALA A 304 -3.48 -6.37 5.54
N LYS A 305 -3.11 -5.17 5.09
CA LYS A 305 -3.49 -4.67 3.76
C LYS A 305 -2.91 -5.59 2.68
N LYS A 306 -3.56 -5.61 1.51
CA LYS A 306 -3.15 -6.44 0.37
C LYS A 306 -1.68 -6.20 0.00
N GLU A 307 -1.25 -4.94 -0.07
CA GLU A 307 0.14 -4.56 -0.37
C GLU A 307 1.14 -5.24 0.57
N VAL A 308 0.92 -5.11 1.88
CA VAL A 308 1.80 -5.66 2.92
C VAL A 308 1.87 -7.18 2.85
N ALA A 309 0.71 -7.84 2.69
CA ALA A 309 0.64 -9.29 2.57
C ALA A 309 1.39 -9.82 1.33
N ILE A 310 1.24 -9.13 0.19
CA ILE A 310 1.91 -9.49 -1.06
C ILE A 310 3.42 -9.24 -0.96
N ALA A 311 3.83 -8.07 -0.46
CA ALA A 311 5.24 -7.71 -0.30
C ALA A 311 5.95 -8.68 0.65
N TYR A 312 5.35 -8.98 1.82
CA TYR A 312 5.85 -9.97 2.77
C TYR A 312 6.03 -11.36 2.15
N LEU A 313 5.06 -11.82 1.36
CA LEU A 313 5.16 -13.10 0.67
C LEU A 313 6.30 -13.08 -0.36
N LEU A 314 6.34 -12.07 -1.24
CA LEU A 314 7.36 -11.97 -2.29
C LEU A 314 8.77 -11.80 -1.73
N ALA A 315 8.92 -11.19 -0.55
CA ALA A 315 10.21 -11.08 0.15
C ALA A 315 10.77 -12.45 0.61
N LYS A 316 9.94 -13.52 0.61
CA LYS A 316 10.36 -14.92 0.85
C LYS A 316 10.75 -15.67 -0.43
N HIS A 317 10.54 -15.06 -1.60
CA HIS A 317 10.70 -15.72 -2.89
C HIS A 317 11.64 -14.90 -3.79
N PRO A 318 12.96 -15.16 -3.71
CA PRO A 318 13.97 -14.42 -4.48
C PRO A 318 13.69 -14.37 -5.99
N ASP A 319 13.18 -15.46 -6.54
CA ASP A 319 12.87 -15.60 -7.96
C ASP A 319 11.51 -14.98 -8.36
N GLY A 320 10.77 -14.44 -7.38
CA GLY A 320 9.40 -13.97 -7.58
C GLY A 320 8.39 -15.11 -7.66
N LEU A 321 7.13 -14.75 -7.93
CA LEU A 321 6.02 -15.69 -8.09
C LEU A 321 5.04 -15.19 -9.16
N ASP A 322 4.36 -16.12 -9.83
CA ASP A 322 3.20 -15.82 -10.65
C ASP A 322 2.03 -15.29 -9.81
N TRP A 323 1.23 -14.37 -10.35
CA TRP A 323 0.07 -13.80 -9.66
C TRP A 323 -0.86 -14.86 -9.05
N ILE A 324 -1.15 -15.92 -9.79
CA ILE A 324 -2.08 -16.96 -9.34
C ILE A 324 -1.51 -17.63 -8.08
N GLU A 325 -0.19 -17.85 -8.03
CA GLU A 325 0.48 -18.41 -6.86
C GLU A 325 0.55 -17.42 -5.69
N VAL A 326 0.81 -16.14 -5.97
CA VAL A 326 0.75 -15.07 -4.96
C VAL A 326 -0.62 -15.04 -4.30
N ALA A 327 -1.69 -14.96 -5.10
CA ALA A 327 -3.07 -14.90 -4.61
C ALA A 327 -3.43 -16.15 -3.78
N ARG A 328 -3.11 -17.36 -4.28
CA ARG A 328 -3.35 -18.60 -3.54
C ARG A 328 -2.60 -18.64 -2.21
N LYS A 329 -1.30 -18.38 -2.20
CA LYS A 329 -0.48 -18.45 -0.98
C LYS A 329 -0.86 -17.39 0.04
N VAL A 330 -1.13 -16.16 -0.37
CA VAL A 330 -1.61 -15.10 0.55
C VAL A 330 -2.94 -15.49 1.18
N ASN A 331 -3.88 -16.01 0.38
CA ASN A 331 -5.19 -16.45 0.87
C ASN A 331 -5.06 -17.66 1.82
N GLN A 332 -4.23 -18.65 1.48
CA GLN A 332 -4.01 -19.86 2.28
C GLN A 332 -3.37 -19.54 3.63
N LEU A 333 -2.42 -18.59 3.65
CA LEU A 333 -1.74 -18.15 4.87
C LEU A 333 -2.59 -17.19 5.72
N GLY A 334 -3.75 -16.75 5.24
CA GLY A 334 -4.63 -15.83 5.97
C GLY A 334 -3.99 -14.47 6.29
N LEU A 335 -3.04 -14.02 5.48
CA LEU A 335 -2.25 -12.82 5.77
C LEU A 335 -3.05 -11.52 5.61
N CYS A 336 -4.03 -11.51 4.70
CA CYS A 336 -4.80 -10.33 4.34
C CYS A 336 -6.22 -10.38 4.91
N ARG A 337 -6.77 -9.21 5.28
CA ARG A 337 -8.15 -9.08 5.77
C ARG A 337 -9.20 -9.49 4.72
N SER A 338 -8.89 -9.34 3.44
CA SER A 338 -9.76 -9.69 2.32
C SER A 338 -9.04 -10.65 1.38
N GLN A 339 -9.76 -11.62 0.81
CA GLN A 339 -9.17 -12.52 -0.17
C GLN A 339 -8.72 -11.78 -1.44
N LEU A 340 -7.58 -12.20 -1.98
CA LEU A 340 -7.10 -11.80 -3.29
C LEU A 340 -7.83 -12.61 -4.38
N SER A 341 -8.15 -11.94 -5.50
CA SER A 341 -8.70 -12.62 -6.67
C SER A 341 -7.63 -13.48 -7.32
N ILE A 342 -7.96 -14.73 -7.65
CA ILE A 342 -7.07 -15.62 -8.40
C ILE A 342 -7.21 -15.37 -9.91
N GLU A 343 -8.32 -14.79 -10.35
CA GLU A 343 -8.63 -14.57 -11.77
C GLU A 343 -7.93 -13.34 -12.34
N ARG A 344 -7.77 -12.28 -11.54
CA ARG A 344 -7.23 -11.00 -12.01
C ARG A 344 -6.17 -10.45 -11.06
N PRO A 345 -5.02 -9.99 -11.59
CA PRO A 345 -4.01 -9.24 -10.84
C PRO A 345 -4.61 -8.03 -10.12
N ASP A 346 -4.24 -7.83 -8.87
CA ASP A 346 -4.70 -6.68 -8.09
C ASP A 346 -3.99 -5.40 -8.52
N SER A 347 -4.73 -4.29 -8.58
CA SER A 347 -4.22 -2.98 -8.95
C SER A 347 -3.03 -2.51 -8.11
N ILE A 348 -2.90 -2.99 -6.87
CA ILE A 348 -1.81 -2.61 -5.96
C ILE A 348 -0.43 -2.96 -6.50
N LEU A 349 -0.32 -3.98 -7.35
CA LEU A 349 0.92 -4.41 -8.00
C LEU A 349 1.51 -3.33 -8.92
N HIS A 350 0.71 -2.33 -9.29
CA HIS A 350 1.07 -1.24 -10.19
C HIS A 350 1.40 0.07 -9.46
N THR A 351 0.98 0.20 -8.21
CA THR A 351 1.14 1.42 -7.40
C THR A 351 2.08 1.21 -6.21
N SER A 352 2.39 -0.04 -5.86
CA SER A 352 3.25 -0.35 -4.73
C SER A 352 4.69 0.11 -4.94
N SER A 353 5.31 0.64 -3.88
CA SER A 353 6.74 0.98 -3.86
C SER A 353 7.63 -0.20 -3.49
N TYR A 354 7.04 -1.34 -3.09
CA TYR A 354 7.74 -2.52 -2.58
C TYR A 354 7.76 -3.69 -3.55
N ILE A 355 6.91 -3.64 -4.58
CA ILE A 355 6.68 -4.73 -5.52
C ILE A 355 6.98 -4.23 -6.94
N PHE A 356 7.65 -5.06 -7.73
CA PHE A 356 7.79 -4.83 -9.15
C PHE A 356 7.40 -6.07 -9.96
N GLN A 357 6.91 -5.83 -11.17
CA GLN A 357 6.68 -6.89 -12.14
C GLN A 357 8.04 -7.39 -12.64
N SER A 358 8.32 -8.69 -12.52
CA SER A 358 9.57 -9.35 -12.94
C SER A 358 9.38 -10.26 -14.15
N GLY A 359 8.14 -10.48 -14.58
CA GLY A 359 7.78 -11.26 -15.76
C GLY A 359 6.35 -10.97 -16.23
N ARG A 360 5.87 -11.68 -17.26
CA ARG A 360 4.55 -11.42 -17.88
C ARG A 360 3.40 -11.44 -16.87
N SER A 361 3.46 -12.37 -15.92
CA SER A 361 2.54 -12.51 -14.79
C SER A 361 3.27 -12.71 -13.47
N GLN A 362 4.59 -12.49 -13.47
CA GLN A 362 5.45 -12.69 -12.31
C GLN A 362 5.78 -11.37 -11.63
N TYR A 363 5.83 -11.42 -10.30
CA TYR A 363 6.09 -10.28 -9.44
C TYR A 363 7.16 -10.62 -8.43
N SER A 364 7.99 -9.65 -8.10
CA SER A 364 9.11 -9.79 -7.16
C SER A 364 9.16 -8.60 -6.21
N HIS A 365 9.82 -8.81 -5.07
CA HIS A 365 10.03 -7.78 -4.07
C HIS A 365 11.19 -6.83 -4.46
N MET A 366 11.07 -5.54 -4.16
CA MET A 366 12.08 -4.52 -4.51
C MET A 366 13.46 -4.77 -3.88
N CYS A 367 13.54 -5.54 -2.79
CA CYS A 367 14.81 -5.95 -2.22
C CYS A 367 15.64 -6.86 -3.16
N TYR A 368 15.05 -7.41 -4.23
CA TYR A 368 15.71 -8.19 -5.28
C TYR A 368 15.85 -7.43 -6.61
N PHE A 369 15.56 -6.12 -6.61
CA PHE A 369 15.63 -5.32 -7.83
C PHE A 369 17.06 -5.25 -8.38
N GLY A 370 18.05 -5.12 -7.50
CA GLY A 370 19.47 -5.30 -7.83
C GLY A 370 20.12 -4.18 -8.64
N LEU A 371 19.45 -3.03 -8.82
CA LEU A 371 20.02 -1.86 -9.49
C LEU A 371 20.33 -0.74 -8.49
N SER A 372 21.57 -0.25 -8.52
CA SER A 372 21.99 0.94 -7.76
C SER A 372 21.37 2.21 -8.34
N LYS A 373 21.37 3.30 -7.55
CA LYS A 373 20.94 4.63 -8.02
C LYS A 373 21.75 5.11 -9.23
N GLU A 374 23.03 4.78 -9.28
CA GLU A 374 23.90 5.10 -10.42
C GLU A 374 23.50 4.32 -11.67
N ASN A 375 23.23 3.02 -11.54
CA ASN A 375 22.73 2.19 -12.65
C ASN A 375 21.40 2.72 -13.20
N ILE A 376 20.49 3.14 -12.30
CA ILE A 376 19.20 3.73 -12.69
C ILE A 376 19.43 4.99 -13.54
N ARG A 377 20.27 5.93 -13.06
CA ARG A 377 20.59 7.17 -13.80
C ARG A 377 21.24 6.87 -15.16
N HIS A 378 22.16 5.92 -15.19
CA HIS A 378 22.84 5.49 -16.42
C HIS A 378 21.84 4.98 -17.47
N TRP A 379 20.92 4.10 -17.09
CA TRP A 379 19.92 3.57 -18.02
C TRP A 379 18.93 4.62 -18.50
N LEU A 380 18.50 5.52 -17.61
CA LEU A 380 17.67 6.66 -18.02
C LEU A 380 18.39 7.55 -19.03
N ALA A 381 19.67 7.85 -18.83
CA ALA A 381 20.46 8.65 -19.75
C ALA A 381 20.60 7.98 -21.13
N LYS A 382 20.83 6.66 -21.17
CA LYS A 382 20.88 5.89 -22.42
C LYS A 382 19.55 5.93 -23.18
N ILE A 383 18.43 5.68 -22.49
CA ILE A 383 17.09 5.70 -23.11
C ILE A 383 16.76 7.10 -23.63
N ARG A 384 17.10 8.13 -22.86
CA ARG A 384 16.93 9.52 -23.29
C ARG A 384 17.75 9.85 -24.53
N THR A 385 19.01 9.43 -24.57
CA THR A 385 19.87 9.63 -25.75
C THR A 385 19.27 8.96 -26.99
N ALA A 386 18.76 7.74 -26.85
CA ALA A 386 18.08 7.05 -27.94
C ALA A 386 16.80 7.77 -28.39
N LEU A 387 16.03 8.34 -27.46
CA LEU A 387 14.86 9.17 -27.76
C LEU A 387 15.22 10.48 -28.47
N GLU A 388 16.30 11.15 -28.06
CA GLU A 388 16.80 12.38 -28.70
C GLU A 388 17.34 12.12 -30.11
N GLN A 389 17.83 10.91 -30.38
CA GLN A 389 18.27 10.46 -31.70
C GLN A 389 17.13 9.91 -32.58
N SER A 390 15.97 9.62 -32.00
CA SER A 390 14.80 9.14 -32.73
C SER A 390 14.14 10.28 -33.50
N ALA A 391 13.78 10.03 -34.76
CA ALA A 391 13.04 10.98 -35.59
C ALA A 391 11.66 11.38 -35.00
N TYR A 392 11.10 10.53 -34.13
CA TYR A 392 9.74 10.66 -33.62
C TYR A 392 9.67 11.13 -32.16
N SER A 393 10.81 11.30 -31.48
CA SER A 393 10.88 11.61 -30.02
C SER A 393 10.07 10.67 -29.11
N ALA A 394 9.66 9.52 -29.64
CA ALA A 394 8.85 8.50 -29.00
C ALA A 394 9.10 7.13 -29.65
N MET A 395 9.16 6.09 -28.83
CA MET A 395 9.47 4.73 -29.28
C MET A 395 8.84 3.67 -28.38
N ASN A 396 8.67 2.46 -28.92
CA ASN A 396 8.36 1.27 -28.14
C ASN A 396 9.60 0.82 -27.33
N LEU A 397 9.50 0.83 -25.99
CA LEU A 397 10.63 0.53 -25.11
C LEU A 397 11.22 -0.86 -25.35
N ARG A 398 10.40 -1.85 -25.72
CA ARG A 398 10.87 -3.20 -25.99
C ARG A 398 11.45 -3.32 -27.39
N ALA A 399 10.62 -3.12 -28.40
CA ALA A 399 10.94 -3.46 -29.77
C ALA A 399 12.02 -2.54 -30.36
N GLU A 400 11.92 -1.23 -30.12
CA GLU A 400 12.79 -0.22 -30.74
C GLU A 400 14.03 0.10 -29.89
N TYR A 401 14.00 -0.11 -28.56
CA TYR A 401 15.15 0.15 -27.68
C TYR A 401 15.77 -1.12 -27.08
N TYR A 402 14.97 -1.94 -26.38
CA TYR A 402 15.54 -3.05 -25.62
C TYR A 402 16.14 -4.12 -26.52
N GLU A 403 15.39 -4.60 -27.51
CA GLU A 403 15.83 -5.70 -28.39
C GLU A 403 16.93 -5.27 -29.37
N THR A 404 17.00 -3.98 -29.73
CA THR A 404 18.03 -3.41 -30.62
C THR A 404 19.32 -2.99 -29.90
N CYS A 405 19.31 -2.89 -28.57
CA CYS A 405 20.46 -2.47 -27.79
C CYS A 405 21.46 -3.62 -27.61
N ASP A 406 22.65 -3.49 -28.22
CA ASP A 406 23.75 -4.48 -28.14
C ASP A 406 24.51 -4.48 -26.80
N SER A 407 24.31 -3.47 -25.95
CA SER A 407 24.98 -3.41 -24.64
C SER A 407 24.42 -4.44 -23.65
N PRO A 408 25.25 -5.00 -22.75
CA PRO A 408 24.76 -5.76 -21.60
C PRO A 408 23.73 -4.95 -20.83
N LYS A 409 22.52 -5.50 -20.71
CA LYS A 409 21.36 -4.83 -20.14
C LYS A 409 20.72 -5.68 -19.03
N PRO A 410 20.20 -5.04 -17.96
CA PRO A 410 19.29 -5.70 -17.03
C PRO A 410 18.12 -6.29 -17.80
N ASP A 411 17.46 -7.29 -17.20
CA ASP A 411 16.21 -7.82 -17.73
C ASP A 411 15.20 -6.70 -18.09
N TYR A 412 14.40 -6.94 -19.13
CA TYR A 412 13.44 -5.99 -19.68
C TYR A 412 12.51 -5.41 -18.61
N TYR A 413 12.02 -6.25 -17.69
CA TYR A 413 11.07 -5.79 -16.68
C TYR A 413 11.73 -4.84 -15.66
N ARG A 414 13.04 -4.97 -15.43
CA ARG A 414 13.81 -3.99 -14.63
C ARG A 414 13.93 -2.66 -15.36
N ILE A 415 14.27 -2.66 -16.65
CA ILE A 415 14.32 -1.44 -17.47
C ILE A 415 12.94 -0.78 -17.50
N ARG A 416 11.88 -1.55 -17.72
CA ARG A 416 10.50 -1.07 -17.69
C ARG A 416 10.14 -0.44 -16.35
N HIS A 417 10.50 -1.07 -15.23
CA HIS A 417 10.29 -0.51 -13.90
C HIS A 417 11.08 0.79 -13.70
N VAL A 418 12.33 0.85 -14.18
CA VAL A 418 13.16 2.07 -14.12
C VAL A 418 12.46 3.23 -14.82
N VAL A 419 12.05 3.06 -16.08
CA VAL A 419 11.43 4.15 -16.84
C VAL A 419 10.09 4.55 -16.24
N ARG A 420 9.28 3.58 -15.81
CA ARG A 420 7.95 3.86 -15.23
C ARG A 420 8.03 4.67 -13.92
N ASN A 421 8.95 4.32 -13.02
CA ASN A 421 8.99 4.93 -11.69
C ASN A 421 9.99 6.10 -11.56
N PHE A 422 11.01 6.15 -12.42
CA PHE A 422 12.06 7.17 -12.34
C PHE A 422 12.20 8.02 -13.62
N GLY A 423 11.49 7.67 -14.71
CA GLY A 423 11.60 8.35 -16.01
C GLY A 423 11.24 9.82 -15.97
N VAL A 424 10.20 10.21 -15.21
CA VAL A 424 9.73 11.60 -15.13
C VAL A 424 10.84 12.54 -14.66
N GLN A 425 11.68 12.11 -13.72
CA GLN A 425 12.83 12.89 -13.23
C GLN A 425 13.88 13.13 -14.32
N ALA A 426 13.97 12.22 -15.30
CA ALA A 426 14.85 12.32 -16.46
C ALA A 426 14.18 12.97 -17.69
N LYS A 427 12.94 13.47 -17.56
CA LYS A 427 12.08 13.94 -18.68
C LYS A 427 11.75 12.84 -19.70
N ILE A 428 11.56 11.62 -19.23
CA ILE A 428 11.10 10.48 -20.02
C ILE A 428 9.70 10.11 -19.52
N TYR A 429 8.72 10.15 -20.40
CA TYR A 429 7.34 9.83 -20.09
C TYR A 429 7.00 8.44 -20.61
N PHE A 430 6.40 7.62 -19.74
CA PHE A 430 5.97 6.27 -20.05
C PHE A 430 4.46 6.24 -20.25
N ASN A 431 4.02 5.88 -21.46
CA ASN A 431 2.62 5.79 -21.84
C ASN A 431 2.32 4.36 -22.32
N GLY A 432 1.41 3.67 -21.64
CA GLY A 432 0.97 2.33 -22.06
C GLY A 432 0.20 1.56 -20.99
N HIS A 433 -0.98 1.07 -21.37
CA HIS A 433 -1.56 -0.12 -20.75
C HIS A 433 -0.93 -1.36 -21.40
N SER A 434 -0.89 -2.48 -20.67
CA SER A 434 -0.30 -3.76 -21.07
C SER A 434 -0.27 -3.97 -22.59
N GLN A 435 0.94 -3.93 -23.18
CA GLN A 435 1.37 -4.35 -24.54
C GLN A 435 2.04 -3.28 -25.40
N THR A 436 1.87 -1.97 -25.13
CA THR A 436 2.40 -0.90 -26.00
C THR A 436 3.65 -0.20 -25.46
N ASP A 437 3.90 -0.27 -24.14
CA ASP A 437 5.10 0.20 -23.42
C ASP A 437 5.87 1.34 -24.13
N THR A 438 5.19 2.45 -24.44
CA THR A 438 5.75 3.56 -25.20
C THR A 438 6.49 4.52 -24.27
N VAL A 439 7.67 4.96 -24.68
CA VAL A 439 8.47 5.98 -23.99
C VAL A 439 8.66 7.18 -24.89
N SER A 440 8.67 8.39 -24.32
CA SER A 440 8.70 9.64 -25.08
C SER A 440 9.33 10.80 -24.30
N LEU A 441 9.78 11.83 -25.01
CA LEU A 441 10.26 13.09 -24.40
C LEU A 441 9.12 14.07 -24.08
N GLU A 442 7.92 13.82 -24.62
CA GLU A 442 6.73 14.63 -24.40
C GLU A 442 5.69 13.88 -23.54
N PRO A 443 4.94 14.56 -22.64
CA PRO A 443 3.98 13.89 -21.76
C PRO A 443 2.81 13.23 -22.49
N VAL A 444 2.38 13.82 -23.61
CA VAL A 444 1.19 13.41 -24.36
C VAL A 444 1.62 12.99 -25.76
N VAL A 445 1.74 11.69 -25.98
CA VAL A 445 2.08 11.12 -27.30
C VAL A 445 1.17 9.95 -27.60
N SER A 446 0.80 9.78 -28.87
CA SER A 446 0.10 8.61 -29.37
C SER A 446 0.90 7.33 -29.10
N LEU A 447 0.24 6.30 -28.59
CA LEU A 447 0.84 4.99 -28.33
C LEU A 447 1.49 4.42 -29.60
N VAL A 448 2.74 3.97 -29.49
CA VAL A 448 3.45 3.32 -30.61
C VAL A 448 3.14 1.83 -30.58
N SER A 449 2.23 1.40 -31.45
CA SER A 449 1.83 -0.01 -31.56
C SER A 449 3.02 -0.92 -31.93
N GLN A 450 2.94 -2.22 -31.62
CA GLN A 450 3.97 -3.18 -32.06
C GLN A 450 4.12 -3.20 -33.59
N MET A 451 3.02 -3.07 -34.32
CA MET A 451 3.03 -3.00 -35.78
C MET A 451 3.80 -1.78 -36.30
N GLU A 452 3.58 -0.61 -35.67
CA GLU A 452 4.29 0.62 -36.00
C GLU A 452 5.78 0.53 -35.67
N ALA A 453 6.11 -0.05 -34.51
CA ALA A 453 7.50 -0.28 -34.11
C ALA A 453 8.23 -1.19 -35.10
N ILE A 454 7.60 -2.28 -35.56
CA ILE A 454 8.16 -3.17 -36.59
C ILE A 454 8.40 -2.40 -37.89
N ALA A 455 7.43 -1.59 -38.34
CA ALA A 455 7.57 -0.81 -39.56
C ALA A 455 8.79 0.13 -39.50
N ARG A 456 8.96 0.85 -38.38
CA ARG A 456 10.10 1.76 -38.16
C ARG A 456 11.45 1.05 -38.13
N ILE A 457 11.54 -0.14 -37.52
CA ILE A 457 12.81 -0.91 -37.55
C ILE A 457 13.15 -1.31 -38.99
N LEU A 458 12.14 -1.71 -39.77
CA LEU A 458 12.31 -2.09 -41.18
C LEU A 458 12.63 -0.91 -42.11
N GLU A 459 12.36 0.33 -41.69
CA GLU A 459 12.81 1.55 -42.37
C GLU A 459 14.32 1.78 -42.23
N VAL A 460 14.95 1.18 -41.21
CA VAL A 460 16.38 1.33 -40.94
C VAL A 460 17.17 0.13 -41.45
N GLN A 461 16.66 -1.09 -41.28
CA GLN A 461 17.37 -2.32 -41.65
C GLN A 461 16.45 -3.47 -42.08
N PRO A 462 16.88 -4.32 -43.03
CA PRO A 462 16.17 -5.56 -43.35
C PRO A 462 16.17 -6.55 -42.18
N MET A 463 15.09 -7.31 -42.00
CA MET A 463 14.98 -8.34 -40.96
C MET A 463 14.38 -9.64 -41.47
N THR A 464 14.78 -10.75 -40.88
CA THR A 464 14.13 -12.04 -41.11
C THR A 464 12.84 -12.17 -40.29
N ILE A 465 11.95 -13.11 -40.65
CA ILE A 465 10.74 -13.37 -39.83
C ILE A 465 11.07 -13.74 -38.38
N GLY A 466 12.13 -14.52 -38.16
CA GLY A 466 12.60 -14.89 -36.83
C GLY A 466 13.14 -13.68 -36.05
N ALA A 467 13.84 -12.75 -36.71
CA ALA A 467 14.26 -11.50 -36.09
C ALA A 467 13.04 -10.63 -35.70
N VAL A 468 12.07 -10.47 -36.59
CA VAL A 468 10.80 -9.78 -36.29
C VAL A 468 10.07 -10.46 -35.12
N ALA A 469 10.06 -11.78 -35.06
CA ALA A 469 9.50 -12.54 -33.94
C ALA A 469 10.21 -12.18 -32.63
N GLY A 470 11.52 -11.99 -32.63
CA GLY A 470 12.28 -11.50 -31.47
C GLY A 470 11.82 -10.13 -30.94
N HIS A 471 11.37 -9.23 -31.83
CA HIS A 471 10.89 -7.89 -31.46
C HIS A 471 9.44 -7.86 -30.94
N ILE A 472 8.67 -8.95 -31.06
CA ILE A 472 7.28 -9.01 -30.59
C ILE A 472 7.13 -9.76 -29.27
N HIS A 473 6.10 -9.41 -28.51
CA HIS A 473 5.92 -9.96 -27.16
C HIS A 473 5.72 -11.48 -27.12
N SER A 474 5.05 -12.07 -28.12
CA SER A 474 4.80 -13.51 -28.17
C SER A 474 5.97 -14.35 -28.67
N GLN A 475 7.00 -13.72 -29.26
CA GLN A 475 8.11 -14.44 -29.90
C GLN A 475 7.66 -15.52 -30.89
N SER A 476 6.49 -15.30 -31.51
CA SER A 476 5.84 -16.27 -32.39
C SER A 476 5.96 -15.80 -33.83
N GLU A 477 6.58 -16.62 -34.67
CA GLU A 477 6.68 -16.35 -36.10
C GLU A 477 5.29 -16.18 -36.75
N GLY A 478 4.27 -16.89 -36.25
CA GLY A 478 2.89 -16.74 -36.74
C GLY A 478 2.31 -15.34 -36.49
N HIS A 479 2.56 -14.76 -35.31
CA HIS A 479 2.16 -13.37 -35.03
C HIS A 479 3.03 -12.36 -35.79
N ALA A 480 4.33 -12.62 -35.92
CA ALA A 480 5.22 -11.78 -36.73
C ALA A 480 4.74 -11.74 -38.20
N TRP A 481 4.37 -12.89 -38.75
CA TRP A 481 3.79 -13.02 -40.08
C TRP A 481 2.51 -12.22 -40.24
N ALA A 482 1.60 -12.26 -39.25
CA ALA A 482 0.37 -11.50 -39.29
C ALA A 482 0.62 -9.97 -39.39
N TYR A 483 1.57 -9.44 -38.60
CA TYR A 483 1.97 -8.04 -38.69
C TYR A 483 2.62 -7.71 -40.04
N LEU A 484 3.52 -8.56 -40.52
CA LEU A 484 4.18 -8.38 -41.82
C LEU A 484 3.16 -8.41 -42.97
N CYS A 485 2.17 -9.31 -42.95
CA CYS A 485 1.10 -9.34 -43.95
C CYS A 485 0.29 -8.04 -43.97
N ALA A 486 -0.07 -7.50 -42.81
CA ALA A 486 -0.77 -6.23 -42.72
C ALA A 486 0.07 -5.10 -43.32
N LEU A 487 1.34 -4.97 -42.91
CA LEU A 487 2.25 -3.95 -43.41
C LEU A 487 2.57 -4.09 -44.92
N ILE A 488 2.64 -5.32 -45.44
CA ILE A 488 2.78 -5.59 -46.87
C ILE A 488 1.54 -5.15 -47.63
N SER A 489 0.34 -5.42 -47.09
CA SER A 489 -0.92 -4.99 -47.71
C SER A 489 -1.08 -3.46 -47.72
N GLU A 490 -0.48 -2.78 -46.75
CA GLU A 490 -0.40 -1.32 -46.67
C GLU A 490 0.70 -0.73 -47.56
N GLY A 491 1.57 -1.56 -48.15
CA GLY A 491 2.70 -1.12 -48.97
C GLY A 491 3.87 -0.54 -48.16
N ARG A 492 3.85 -0.64 -46.83
CA ARG A 492 4.90 -0.11 -45.93
C ARG A 492 6.10 -1.04 -45.79
N VAL A 493 5.90 -2.32 -46.05
CA VAL A 493 6.94 -3.36 -45.99
C VAL A 493 6.88 -4.20 -47.25
N VAL A 494 8.04 -4.64 -47.72
CA VAL A 494 8.17 -5.55 -48.85
C VAL A 494 9.05 -6.74 -48.49
N ARG A 495 8.90 -7.82 -49.26
CA ARG A 495 9.68 -9.05 -49.10
C ARG A 495 10.84 -9.04 -50.10
N LEU A 496 12.06 -9.25 -49.60
CA LEU A 496 13.27 -9.31 -50.42
C LEU A 496 13.50 -10.74 -50.95
N ASP A 497 13.36 -11.72 -50.05
CA ASP A 497 13.58 -13.15 -50.32
C ASP A 497 12.64 -14.04 -49.48
N ASP A 498 12.92 -15.34 -49.37
CA ASP A 498 12.06 -16.28 -48.66
C ASP A 498 11.96 -16.04 -47.14
N SER A 499 12.86 -15.25 -46.56
CA SER A 499 12.90 -15.00 -45.12
C SER A 499 13.01 -13.54 -44.73
N THR A 500 13.43 -12.65 -45.64
CA THR A 500 13.83 -11.27 -45.34
C THR A 500 12.80 -10.23 -45.82
N PHE A 501 12.58 -9.22 -44.98
CA PHE A 501 11.64 -8.10 -45.17
C PHE A 501 12.35 -6.77 -44.95
N ALA A 502 11.90 -5.71 -45.62
CA ALA A 502 12.41 -4.34 -45.45
C ALA A 502 11.35 -3.31 -45.87
N ALA A 503 11.51 -2.05 -45.47
CA ALA A 503 10.72 -0.96 -46.05
C ALA A 503 11.07 -0.74 -47.53
N PRO A 504 10.16 -0.21 -48.37
CA PRO A 504 10.42 0.10 -49.77
C PRO A 504 11.65 0.98 -50.01
N SER A 505 11.91 1.95 -49.13
CA SER A 505 13.07 2.86 -49.21
C SER A 505 14.41 2.12 -49.14
N ILE A 506 14.47 1.05 -48.35
CA ILE A 506 15.65 0.18 -48.21
C ILE A 506 15.67 -0.86 -49.33
N ALA A 507 14.55 -1.53 -49.56
CA ALA A 507 14.43 -2.64 -50.51
C ALA A 507 14.73 -2.25 -51.96
N PHE A 508 14.39 -1.01 -52.33
CA PHE A 508 14.61 -0.47 -53.66
C PHE A 508 15.73 0.57 -53.70
N SER A 509 16.57 0.61 -52.67
CA SER A 509 17.75 1.48 -52.66
C SER A 509 18.64 1.18 -53.86
N GLY A 510 18.97 2.21 -54.64
CA GLY A 510 19.73 2.08 -55.89
C GLY A 510 18.92 1.64 -57.12
N ILE A 511 17.61 1.40 -56.99
CA ILE A 511 16.71 1.08 -58.11
C ILE A 511 15.90 2.34 -58.47
N ASN A 512 15.91 2.73 -59.74
CA ASN A 512 15.02 3.79 -60.23
C ASN A 512 13.59 3.22 -60.40
N THR A 513 12.81 3.30 -59.31
CA THR A 513 11.44 2.77 -59.24
C THR A 513 10.51 3.45 -60.22
N GLU A 514 10.62 4.78 -60.40
CA GLU A 514 9.80 5.56 -61.34
C GLU A 514 9.93 5.02 -62.77
N LYS A 515 11.17 4.85 -63.25
CA LYS A 515 11.45 4.30 -64.58
C LYS A 515 10.91 2.87 -64.75
N ILE A 516 10.99 2.04 -63.71
CA ILE A 516 10.45 0.67 -63.76
C ILE A 516 8.92 0.70 -63.84
N ILE A 517 8.27 1.56 -63.06
CA ILE A 517 6.82 1.75 -63.07
C ILE A 517 6.35 2.22 -64.46
N GLU A 518 7.05 3.17 -65.09
CA GLU A 518 6.78 3.60 -66.47
C GLU A 518 6.85 2.44 -67.48
N ILE A 519 7.88 1.59 -67.36
CA ILE A 519 8.02 0.40 -68.23
C ILE A 519 6.87 -0.58 -68.00
N ILE A 520 6.51 -0.86 -66.74
CA ILE A 520 5.38 -1.74 -66.43
C ILE A 520 4.08 -1.17 -67.01
N HIS A 521 3.84 0.14 -66.89
CA HIS A 521 2.68 0.79 -67.50
C HIS A 521 2.66 0.62 -69.01
N SER A 522 3.80 0.82 -69.68
CA SER A 522 3.89 0.64 -71.13
C SER A 522 3.60 -0.80 -71.53
N ILE A 523 4.08 -1.80 -70.76
CA ILE A 523 3.83 -3.22 -71.05
C ILE A 523 2.35 -3.56 -70.85
N LEU A 524 1.77 -3.19 -69.70
CA LEU A 524 0.38 -3.48 -69.37
C LEU A 524 -0.64 -2.69 -70.19
N ALA A 525 -0.23 -1.57 -70.81
CA ALA A 525 -1.04 -0.82 -71.75
C ALA A 525 -0.99 -1.41 -73.18
N GLY A 526 0.16 -1.98 -73.56
CA GLY A 526 0.38 -2.58 -74.89
C GLY A 526 -0.15 -4.01 -75.05
N ASP A 527 -0.42 -4.71 -73.95
CA ASP A 527 -0.91 -6.09 -73.96
C ASP A 527 -2.07 -6.26 -72.96
N SER A 528 -3.23 -6.68 -73.46
CA SER A 528 -4.44 -6.83 -72.65
C SER A 528 -4.49 -8.12 -71.84
N ARG A 529 -3.53 -9.03 -72.03
CA ARG A 529 -3.45 -10.29 -71.28
C ARG A 529 -3.08 -10.05 -69.83
N VAL A 530 -3.29 -11.06 -69.00
CA VAL A 530 -2.74 -11.06 -67.63
C VAL A 530 -1.25 -11.38 -67.73
N HIS A 531 -0.38 -10.66 -67.03
CA HIS A 531 1.06 -10.91 -67.09
C HIS A 531 1.53 -11.72 -65.89
N HIS A 532 2.35 -12.74 -66.15
CA HIS A 532 3.11 -13.39 -65.10
C HIS A 532 4.31 -12.53 -64.73
N ILE A 533 4.46 -12.21 -63.45
CA ILE A 533 5.47 -11.27 -62.94
C ILE A 533 6.90 -11.73 -63.27
N GLY A 534 7.16 -13.04 -63.35
CA GLY A 534 8.47 -13.55 -63.78
C GLY A 534 8.86 -13.11 -65.20
N VAL A 535 7.89 -13.03 -66.12
CA VAL A 535 8.14 -12.55 -67.49
C VAL A 535 8.36 -11.04 -67.51
N LEU A 536 7.56 -10.29 -66.74
CA LEU A 536 7.74 -8.84 -66.58
C LEU A 536 9.13 -8.52 -66.02
N SER A 537 9.58 -9.26 -65.00
CA SER A 537 10.92 -9.13 -64.43
C SER A 537 12.00 -9.25 -65.51
N SER A 538 11.93 -10.28 -66.35
CA SER A 538 12.89 -10.48 -67.44
C SER A 538 12.81 -9.39 -68.50
N GLN A 539 11.62 -8.86 -68.81
CA GLN A 539 11.45 -7.75 -69.76
C GLN A 539 12.01 -6.44 -69.20
N ILE A 540 11.76 -6.15 -67.93
CA ILE A 540 12.30 -4.98 -67.22
C ILE A 540 13.83 -5.05 -67.21
N ASN A 541 14.42 -6.18 -66.80
CA ASN A 541 15.88 -6.34 -66.71
C ASN A 541 16.58 -6.09 -68.06
N ARG A 542 15.98 -6.54 -69.17
CA ARG A 542 16.48 -6.25 -70.53
C ARG A 542 16.44 -4.75 -70.86
N GLY A 543 15.44 -4.02 -70.37
CA GLY A 543 15.23 -2.60 -70.64
C GLY A 543 15.96 -1.64 -69.69
N THR A 544 16.38 -2.08 -68.49
CA THR A 544 16.89 -1.19 -67.43
C THR A 544 18.31 -1.48 -66.95
N LYS A 545 18.96 -2.57 -67.38
CA LYS A 545 20.25 -3.07 -66.83
C LYS A 545 20.21 -3.30 -65.31
N VAL A 546 19.02 -3.50 -64.74
CA VAL A 546 18.81 -3.89 -63.33
C VAL A 546 18.68 -5.41 -63.28
N ASP A 547 19.12 -6.02 -62.19
CA ASP A 547 18.87 -7.44 -61.90
C ASP A 547 17.69 -7.60 -60.94
N LEU A 548 16.48 -7.34 -61.42
CA LEU A 548 15.27 -7.49 -60.65
C LEU A 548 14.84 -8.97 -60.65
N SER A 549 14.90 -9.62 -59.49
CA SER A 549 14.37 -10.98 -59.34
C SER A 549 12.83 -10.98 -59.45
N PRO A 550 12.19 -12.07 -59.90
CA PRO A 550 10.73 -12.16 -59.96
C PRO A 550 10.03 -11.86 -58.63
N ARG A 551 10.68 -12.18 -57.50
CA ARG A 551 10.17 -11.90 -56.15
C ARG A 551 10.24 -10.42 -55.83
N LEU A 552 11.39 -9.78 -56.08
CA LEU A 552 11.55 -8.35 -55.84
C LEU A 552 10.67 -7.52 -56.77
N CYS A 553 10.49 -7.96 -58.02
CA CYS A 553 9.53 -7.41 -58.97
C CYS A 553 8.09 -7.52 -58.45
N LYS A 554 7.70 -8.69 -57.94
CA LYS A 554 6.39 -8.88 -57.31
C LYS A 554 6.19 -7.95 -56.13
N SER A 555 7.20 -7.81 -55.28
CA SER A 555 7.19 -6.89 -54.14
C SER A 555 7.00 -5.44 -54.58
N LEU A 556 7.72 -4.98 -55.60
CA LEU A 556 7.56 -3.65 -56.20
C LEU A 556 6.13 -3.46 -56.74
N ILE A 557 5.66 -4.39 -57.59
CA ILE A 557 4.32 -4.33 -58.15
C ILE A 557 3.26 -4.29 -57.05
N THR A 558 3.40 -5.08 -55.99
CA THR A 558 2.44 -5.12 -54.87
C THR A 558 2.42 -3.80 -54.11
N ALA A 559 3.59 -3.21 -53.82
CA ALA A 559 3.70 -1.95 -53.08
C ALA A 559 3.05 -0.78 -53.83
N TYR A 560 3.13 -0.75 -55.16
CA TYR A 560 2.59 0.34 -55.99
C TYR A 560 1.23 0.02 -56.64
N ALA A 561 0.73 -1.23 -56.55
CA ALA A 561 -0.50 -1.65 -57.24
C ALA A 561 -1.72 -0.78 -56.93
N LYS A 562 -1.88 -0.36 -55.67
CA LYS A 562 -3.01 0.50 -55.26
C LYS A 562 -2.92 1.89 -55.88
N GLN A 563 -1.71 2.47 -55.89
CA GLN A 563 -1.45 3.78 -56.48
C GLN A 563 -1.66 3.74 -58.00
N GLU A 564 -1.09 2.74 -58.65
CA GLU A 564 -1.11 2.57 -60.11
C GLU A 564 -2.38 1.90 -60.65
N LYS A 565 -3.32 1.54 -59.76
CA LYS A 565 -4.59 0.86 -60.04
C LYS A 565 -4.40 -0.46 -60.81
N TRP A 566 -3.35 -1.20 -60.49
CA TRP A 566 -3.11 -2.54 -61.04
C TRP A 566 -3.88 -3.58 -60.23
N CYS A 567 -4.42 -4.58 -60.93
CA CYS A 567 -5.01 -5.75 -60.31
C CYS A 567 -3.93 -6.82 -60.14
N THR A 568 -3.73 -7.32 -58.92
CA THR A 568 -2.68 -8.32 -58.62
C THR A 568 -3.26 -9.50 -57.84
N ARG A 569 -2.87 -10.73 -58.23
CA ARG A 569 -3.19 -11.97 -57.52
C ARG A 569 -2.04 -12.96 -57.72
N GLY A 570 -1.50 -13.52 -56.64
CA GLY A 570 -0.40 -14.48 -56.75
C GLY A 570 0.84 -13.89 -57.45
N TYR A 571 1.21 -14.45 -58.61
CA TYR A 571 2.26 -13.92 -59.50
C TYR A 571 1.69 -13.32 -60.79
N LEU A 572 0.41 -12.95 -60.77
CA LEU A 572 -0.31 -12.38 -61.89
C LEU A 572 -0.59 -10.90 -61.67
N VAL A 573 -0.45 -10.10 -62.72
CA VAL A 573 -0.76 -8.67 -62.72
C VAL A 573 -1.41 -8.26 -64.03
N ALA A 574 -2.38 -7.35 -63.96
CA ALA A 574 -3.01 -6.76 -65.13
C ALA A 574 -3.54 -5.36 -64.83
N LYS A 575 -3.83 -4.59 -65.88
CA LYS A 575 -4.51 -3.30 -65.76
C LYS A 575 -6.02 -3.44 -65.50
N LYS A 576 -6.62 -4.55 -65.94
CA LYS A 576 -8.05 -4.85 -65.75
C LYS A 576 -8.23 -5.95 -64.69
N PRO A 577 -9.37 -5.97 -63.97
CA PRO A 577 -9.69 -7.06 -63.04
C PRO A 577 -9.71 -8.42 -63.74
N PHE A 578 -9.34 -9.46 -63.00
CA PHE A 578 -9.38 -10.86 -63.43
C PHE A 578 -9.71 -11.77 -62.24
N GLU A 579 -10.26 -12.94 -62.53
CA GLU A 579 -10.84 -13.85 -61.52
C GLU A 579 -9.85 -14.88 -60.95
N TRP A 580 -8.71 -15.09 -61.62
CA TRP A 580 -7.73 -16.11 -61.24
C TRP A 580 -6.89 -15.70 -60.02
N THR A 581 -6.68 -16.63 -59.08
CA THR A 581 -5.80 -16.41 -57.91
C THR A 581 -4.34 -16.72 -58.22
N GLY A 582 -4.08 -17.48 -59.28
CA GLY A 582 -2.75 -17.80 -59.80
C GLY A 582 -2.79 -18.62 -61.09
N LEU A 583 -1.61 -18.96 -61.62
CA LEU A 583 -1.51 -19.65 -62.91
C LEU A 583 -2.14 -21.06 -62.89
N SER A 584 -2.15 -21.73 -61.74
CA SER A 584 -2.82 -23.03 -61.59
C SER A 584 -4.34 -22.95 -61.73
N ASP A 585 -4.97 -21.80 -61.45
CA ASP A 585 -6.41 -21.62 -61.70
C ASP A 585 -6.68 -21.49 -63.19
N VAL A 586 -5.81 -20.74 -63.88
CA VAL A 586 -5.87 -20.59 -65.34
C VAL A 586 -5.76 -21.95 -66.03
N VAL A 587 -4.86 -22.80 -65.54
CA VAL A 587 -4.71 -24.18 -66.05
C VAL A 587 -5.95 -25.04 -65.74
N ARG A 588 -6.54 -24.90 -64.55
CA ARG A 588 -7.75 -25.65 -64.16
C ARG A 588 -9.00 -25.25 -64.96
N ASP A 589 -9.09 -23.98 -65.36
CA ASP A 589 -10.17 -23.47 -66.21
C ASP A 589 -10.11 -24.01 -67.65
N ALA A 590 -8.97 -24.55 -68.07
CA ALA A 590 -8.78 -25.20 -69.36
C ALA A 590 -9.09 -26.71 -69.29
N SER A 591 -10.24 -27.07 -68.68
CA SER A 591 -10.59 -28.44 -68.27
C SER A 591 -10.49 -29.50 -69.39
N ASP A 592 -10.65 -29.11 -70.65
CA ASP A 592 -10.70 -30.01 -71.81
C ASP A 592 -9.48 -29.92 -72.75
N VAL A 593 -8.48 -29.09 -72.43
CA VAL A 593 -7.30 -28.86 -73.28
C VAL A 593 -6.09 -29.60 -72.71
N GLN A 594 -5.31 -30.28 -73.57
CA GLN A 594 -4.17 -31.09 -73.14
C GLN A 594 -2.90 -30.78 -73.96
N GLY A 595 -1.72 -31.15 -73.45
CA GLY A 595 -0.44 -31.08 -74.14
C GLY A 595 -0.03 -29.66 -74.55
N GLU A 596 0.50 -29.53 -75.76
CA GLU A 596 0.94 -28.25 -76.33
C GLU A 596 -0.20 -27.26 -76.53
N ASP A 597 -1.41 -27.75 -76.80
CA ASP A 597 -2.60 -26.91 -76.97
C ASP A 597 -2.99 -26.24 -75.64
N LEU A 598 -2.73 -26.89 -74.50
CA LEU A 598 -2.97 -26.30 -73.18
C LEU A 598 -2.00 -25.14 -72.91
N ILE A 599 -0.73 -25.31 -73.28
CA ILE A 599 0.28 -24.25 -73.16
C ILE A 599 -0.12 -23.06 -74.04
N ALA A 600 -0.50 -23.30 -75.30
CA ALA A 600 -0.96 -22.27 -76.21
C ALA A 600 -2.22 -21.56 -75.69
N TRP A 601 -3.18 -22.32 -75.13
CA TRP A 601 -4.40 -21.79 -74.55
C TRP A 601 -4.13 -20.85 -73.37
N VAL A 602 -3.19 -21.23 -72.49
CA VAL A 602 -2.74 -20.39 -71.37
C VAL A 602 -2.02 -19.15 -71.90
N GLN A 603 -1.14 -19.27 -72.89
CA GLN A 603 -0.40 -18.14 -73.47
C GLN A 603 -1.27 -17.10 -74.19
N GLN A 604 -2.44 -17.50 -74.69
CA GLN A 604 -3.43 -16.58 -75.25
C GLN A 604 -4.05 -15.66 -74.18
N ARG A 605 -4.07 -16.08 -72.91
CA ARG A 605 -4.72 -15.37 -71.79
C ARG A 605 -3.73 -14.77 -70.80
N VAL A 606 -2.59 -15.44 -70.62
CA VAL A 606 -1.54 -15.05 -69.69
C VAL A 606 -0.20 -14.95 -70.42
N CYS A 607 0.46 -13.80 -70.32
CA CYS A 607 1.84 -13.62 -70.73
C CYS A 607 2.78 -14.32 -69.73
N ALA A 608 3.04 -15.60 -69.95
CA ALA A 608 3.91 -16.45 -69.14
C ALA A 608 4.91 -17.24 -70.00
N SER A 609 6.09 -17.56 -69.45
CA SER A 609 7.05 -18.43 -70.14
C SER A 609 6.56 -19.87 -70.14
N ARG A 610 7.01 -20.64 -71.14
CA ARG A 610 6.61 -22.04 -71.31
C ARG A 610 6.97 -22.89 -70.10
N GLU A 611 8.14 -22.64 -69.50
CA GLU A 611 8.64 -23.36 -68.32
C GLU A 611 7.78 -23.09 -67.08
N VAL A 612 7.33 -21.84 -66.90
CA VAL A 612 6.44 -21.46 -65.80
C VAL A 612 5.07 -22.12 -65.94
N ILE A 613 4.54 -22.20 -67.17
CA ILE A 613 3.27 -22.87 -67.46
C ILE A 613 3.38 -24.37 -67.18
N LYS A 614 4.44 -25.04 -67.66
CA LYS A 614 4.69 -26.47 -67.38
C LYS A 614 4.75 -26.76 -65.87
N ARG A 615 5.48 -25.94 -65.11
CA ARG A 615 5.51 -26.06 -63.64
C ARG A 615 4.12 -25.91 -63.00
N ALA A 616 3.29 -24.99 -63.51
CA ALA A 616 1.94 -24.81 -63.01
C ALA A 616 1.04 -26.01 -63.31
N ILE A 617 1.20 -26.64 -64.48
CA ILE A 617 0.49 -27.88 -64.88
C ILE A 617 0.86 -29.05 -63.96
N CYS A 618 2.15 -29.24 -63.67
CA CYS A 618 2.60 -30.28 -62.73
C CYS A 618 2.03 -30.07 -61.31
N ASN A 619 1.88 -28.81 -60.88
CA ASN A 619 1.38 -28.45 -59.57
C ASN A 619 -0.17 -28.49 -59.46
N SER A 620 -0.91 -28.41 -60.58
CA SER A 620 -2.38 -28.37 -60.59
C SER A 620 -3.07 -29.73 -60.53
N GLY A 621 -2.33 -30.85 -60.59
CA GLY A 621 -2.89 -32.20 -60.47
C GLY A 621 -3.79 -32.64 -61.62
N THR A 622 -3.71 -31.97 -62.78
CA THR A 622 -4.40 -32.34 -64.04
C THR A 622 -3.83 -33.65 -64.62
N ARG A 623 -4.57 -34.39 -65.47
CA ARG A 623 -4.12 -35.69 -66.06
C ARG A 623 -2.74 -35.67 -66.74
N LEU A 624 -2.26 -34.50 -67.18
CA LEU A 624 -0.87 -34.29 -67.66
C LEU A 624 0.20 -34.31 -66.56
N ALA A 625 -0.14 -33.98 -65.31
CA ALA A 625 0.80 -34.03 -64.18
C ALA A 625 1.23 -35.47 -63.86
N GLU A 626 0.44 -36.47 -64.25
CA GLU A 626 0.83 -37.88 -64.19
C GLU A 626 1.77 -38.24 -65.34
N ALA A 627 1.52 -37.80 -66.58
CA ALA A 627 2.41 -38.08 -67.72
C ALA A 627 3.76 -37.31 -67.67
N GLU A 628 3.78 -36.04 -67.26
CA GLU A 628 5.02 -35.25 -67.15
C GLU A 628 5.85 -35.61 -65.91
N LYS A 629 5.25 -36.12 -64.82
CA LYS A 629 6.01 -36.70 -63.70
C LYS A 629 6.87 -37.88 -64.15
N TYR A 630 6.34 -38.75 -65.02
CA TYR A 630 7.07 -39.88 -65.59
C TYR A 630 8.17 -39.43 -66.57
N SER A 631 7.89 -38.46 -67.44
CA SER A 631 8.88 -37.91 -68.38
C SER A 631 10.03 -37.16 -67.69
N TYR A 632 9.76 -36.39 -66.63
CA TYR A 632 10.80 -35.64 -65.90
C TYR A 632 11.67 -36.57 -65.05
N SER A 633 11.11 -37.68 -64.52
CA SER A 633 11.87 -38.72 -63.83
C SER A 633 12.74 -39.55 -64.78
N GLU A 634 12.29 -39.79 -66.02
CA GLU A 634 13.09 -40.49 -67.03
C GLU A 634 14.22 -39.63 -67.61
N GLY A 635 14.00 -38.33 -67.80
CA GLY A 635 15.05 -37.40 -68.24
C GLY A 635 16.16 -37.20 -67.19
N LEU A 636 15.80 -37.06 -65.91
CA LEU A 636 16.78 -36.98 -64.83
C LEU A 636 17.56 -38.29 -64.66
N ALA A 637 16.91 -39.44 -64.86
CA ALA A 637 17.54 -40.75 -64.81
C ALA A 637 18.47 -41.00 -66.01
N ALA A 638 18.13 -40.48 -67.19
CA ALA A 638 18.98 -40.57 -68.38
C ALA A 638 20.24 -39.71 -68.26
N ASP A 639 20.11 -38.46 -67.77
CA ASP A 639 21.26 -37.57 -67.56
C ASP A 639 22.20 -38.11 -66.45
N LEU A 640 21.63 -38.65 -65.35
CA LEU A 640 22.41 -39.33 -64.29
C LEU A 640 23.05 -40.65 -64.76
N MET A 641 22.40 -41.41 -65.64
CA MET A 641 22.98 -42.64 -66.20
C MET A 641 24.07 -42.35 -67.23
N GLN A 642 24.02 -41.22 -67.94
CA GLN A 642 25.04 -40.82 -68.90
C GLN A 642 26.29 -40.27 -68.18
N GLU A 643 26.13 -39.49 -67.10
CA GLU A 643 27.25 -39.11 -66.21
C GLU A 643 27.87 -40.30 -65.46
N LEU A 644 27.10 -41.36 -65.19
CA LEU A 644 27.59 -42.60 -64.57
C LEU A 644 28.24 -43.59 -65.56
N PHE A 645 28.07 -43.40 -66.87
CA PHE A 645 28.70 -44.24 -67.92
C PHE A 645 29.99 -43.61 -68.48
N GLU A 646 30.19 -42.30 -68.29
CA GLU A 646 31.41 -41.58 -68.67
C GLU A 646 32.47 -41.51 -67.54
N LEU A 647 32.13 -41.96 -66.32
CA LEU A 647 33.04 -42.26 -65.21
C LEU A 647 33.37 -43.77 -65.18
#